data_AF-A0A1V9YAF3-F1
#
_entry.id   AF-A0A1V9YAF3-F1
#
_cell.length_a   1.000
_cell.length_b   1.000
_cell.length_c   1.000
_cell.angle_alpha   90.00
_cell.angle_beta   90.00
_cell.angle_gamma   90.00
#
_symmetry.space_group_name_H-M   'P 1'
#
loop_
_entity.id
_entity.type
_entity.pdbx_description
1 polymer ?
#
loop_
_entity_poly.entity_id
_entity_poly.type
_entity_poly.pdbx_seq_one_letter_code
_entity_poly.pdbx_strand_id
1 'polypeptide(L)'
;MEEAALLLEEQPYVAIRSDSPERPAVHRRRSTMGLGRRSSLIRTPVLDAGEADELILRANDVPDCKASTVEETLQLVKAHEYRLEQFAKLQGVPGMSSMSLRFLPEYEAGYCEHIQKGANRRTRGCFLLGFAGLVLYITWEASLVHFTPRATAVAIGLVITPFVVGFFLTFVPCLAKHFEALSLTVFGLVAMGLIALKPLLAKSGPVIPLLILLIPIFGVARTRFISSCILGWSVFLAYIIVQLTARAYVHPSMDSTSDIFYQGLNYGMMVLGGMVSHYRQVPPQARTRDVMSMQELLRRRNYALQLPFGASNDYTEALNKPKFSKHELLHGLSLEFRHADVEACFLRHWYLIDPFPFESPHSAALHQGMFRVIWFPVATVVINQTFLVIQDCRLLGTAPVAQHLGLGLRFGVVDLAYVSAAVFMFVLGQQYAVPDSTARRSLLATLVPASRVDDVKAAQYFSAGVVVLHATCMAVLFFAVQASPASSVDDVYFMGFINAILYSHRSGLRLRHQYAVATTSIVGAVVLVLCCFVFPVGRGLRYACYIVVVLLLASMISREEELLRRGFFILKSIRSLEFEEWFQTVVSIQGWVRQKLLLKSARARCSTSSIEVPPRPPVDTGLHLSKASKWGMYGECVHVALVALDLVLHLFSGSSSP
;
A
#
# COMPACT_ATOMS: atom_id res chain seq x y z
N MET A 1 8.38 -28.73 4.29
CA MET A 1 8.36 -29.71 3.18
C MET A 1 7.06 -30.49 3.11
N GLU A 2 6.54 -31.00 4.22
CA GLU A 2 5.36 -31.88 4.25
C GLU A 2 4.11 -31.27 3.64
N GLU A 3 3.75 -30.04 4.03
CA GLU A 3 2.57 -29.32 3.51
C GLU A 3 2.60 -29.22 1.97
N ALA A 4 3.74 -28.88 1.38
CA ALA A 4 3.92 -28.81 -0.07
C ALA A 4 3.78 -30.17 -0.80
N ALA A 5 3.98 -31.29 -0.11
CA ALA A 5 3.76 -32.62 -0.66
C ALA A 5 2.29 -33.06 -0.52
N LEU A 6 1.65 -32.72 0.61
CA LEU A 6 0.22 -32.96 0.87
C LEU A 6 -0.67 -32.13 -0.06
N LEU A 7 -0.30 -30.89 -0.35
CA LEU A 7 -1.05 -30.00 -1.25
C LEU A 7 -1.08 -30.50 -2.72
N LEU A 8 -0.17 -31.42 -3.08
CA LEU A 8 -0.11 -32.17 -4.34
C LEU A 8 -0.88 -33.53 -4.32
N GLU A 9 -1.59 -33.85 -3.24
CA GLU A 9 -2.39 -35.09 -3.11
C GLU A 9 -3.84 -34.93 -3.59
N GLU A 10 -4.37 -33.69 -3.58
CA GLU A 10 -5.68 -33.38 -4.18
C GLU A 10 -5.58 -33.43 -5.72
N GLN A 11 -5.88 -34.59 -6.31
CA GLN A 11 -6.04 -34.77 -7.75
C GLN A 11 -7.40 -35.38 -8.11
N PRO A 12 -8.31 -34.65 -8.79
CA PRO A 12 -9.28 -35.28 -9.67
C PRO A 12 -8.51 -35.92 -10.84
N TYR A 13 -8.66 -37.24 -10.99
CA TYR A 13 -7.81 -38.07 -11.84
C TYR A 13 -8.09 -37.85 -13.34
N VAL A 14 -7.34 -36.96 -14.01
CA VAL A 14 -7.32 -36.89 -15.48
C VAL A 14 -6.37 -37.96 -16.01
N ALA A 15 -6.92 -39.14 -16.29
CA ALA A 15 -6.17 -40.24 -16.88
C ALA A 15 -5.77 -39.91 -18.32
N ILE A 16 -4.54 -39.42 -18.54
CA ILE A 16 -3.88 -39.45 -19.87
C ILE A 16 -3.44 -40.89 -20.16
N ARG A 17 -4.43 -41.77 -20.23
CA ARG A 17 -4.30 -43.21 -20.45
C ARG A 17 -5.39 -43.63 -21.43
N SER A 18 -5.09 -43.46 -22.72
CA SER A 18 -5.87 -44.03 -23.80
C SER A 18 -5.67 -45.55 -23.82
N ASP A 19 -6.38 -46.27 -22.96
CA ASP A 19 -6.47 -47.74 -23.03
C ASP A 19 -7.28 -48.13 -24.27
N SER A 20 -6.61 -48.16 -25.41
CA SER A 20 -7.09 -48.69 -26.68
C SER A 20 -5.92 -49.45 -27.32
N PRO A 21 -6.03 -50.78 -27.52
CA PRO A 21 -4.89 -51.61 -27.92
C PRO A 21 -4.44 -51.41 -29.38
N GLU A 22 -5.18 -50.64 -30.18
CA GLU A 22 -4.97 -50.52 -31.63
C GLU A 22 -4.75 -49.06 -32.07
N ARG A 23 -3.47 -48.64 -32.11
CA ARG A 23 -2.89 -47.67 -33.07
C ARG A 23 -1.37 -47.56 -32.87
N PRO A 24 -0.54 -47.72 -33.92
CA PRO A 24 0.92 -47.63 -33.79
C PRO A 24 1.38 -46.19 -33.49
N ALA A 25 2.38 -46.05 -32.61
CA ALA A 25 2.79 -44.78 -32.01
C ALA A 25 3.65 -43.87 -32.93
N VAL A 26 3.14 -43.53 -34.12
CA VAL A 26 3.92 -42.84 -35.18
C VAL A 26 3.94 -41.31 -35.02
N HIS A 27 2.89 -40.66 -34.52
CA HIS A 27 2.82 -39.19 -34.45
C HIS A 27 3.46 -38.54 -33.22
N ARG A 28 3.89 -39.31 -32.21
CA ARG A 28 4.39 -38.77 -30.91
C ARG A 28 5.81 -38.17 -30.95
N ARG A 29 6.32 -37.78 -32.13
CA ARG A 29 7.76 -37.56 -32.38
C ARG A 29 8.15 -36.30 -33.17
N ARG A 30 7.25 -35.35 -33.43
CA ARG A 30 7.52 -34.22 -34.36
C ARG A 30 7.32 -32.78 -33.85
N SER A 31 6.87 -32.56 -32.62
CA SER A 31 6.70 -31.21 -32.02
C SER A 31 7.77 -30.82 -30.99
N THR A 32 8.58 -31.76 -30.49
CA THR A 32 9.57 -31.51 -29.42
C THR A 32 11.02 -31.84 -29.82
N MET A 33 11.26 -32.47 -30.98
CA MET A 33 12.61 -32.73 -31.51
C MET A 33 13.22 -31.48 -32.15
N GLY A 34 13.49 -30.47 -31.30
CA GLY A 34 14.21 -29.24 -31.64
C GLY A 34 15.04 -28.68 -30.47
N LEU A 35 14.70 -29.04 -29.22
CA LEU A 35 15.45 -28.62 -28.03
C LEU A 35 16.56 -29.63 -27.68
N GLY A 36 17.66 -29.58 -28.44
CA GLY A 36 18.87 -30.31 -28.11
C GLY A 36 19.48 -29.83 -26.78
N ARG A 37 19.21 -30.57 -25.69
CA ARG A 37 19.86 -30.47 -24.37
C ARG A 37 20.16 -29.04 -23.89
N ARG A 38 19.23 -28.09 -24.05
CA ARG A 38 19.37 -26.75 -23.47
C ARG A 38 19.60 -26.89 -21.95
N SER A 39 20.61 -26.20 -21.44
CA SER A 39 20.65 -25.86 -20.01
C SER A 39 19.34 -25.14 -19.66
N SER A 40 18.80 -25.38 -18.45
CA SER A 40 17.66 -24.63 -17.90
C SER A 40 17.77 -23.15 -18.26
N LEU A 41 16.64 -22.56 -18.69
CA LEU A 41 16.56 -21.18 -19.21
C LEU A 41 17.05 -20.14 -18.18
N ILE A 42 17.14 -20.59 -16.93
CA ILE A 42 17.39 -19.80 -15.74
C ILE A 42 18.82 -20.05 -15.22
N ARG A 43 19.45 -21.17 -15.60
CA ARG A 43 20.87 -21.49 -15.27
C ARG A 43 21.89 -20.79 -16.16
N THR A 44 21.55 -20.42 -17.40
CA THR A 44 22.42 -19.63 -18.30
C THR A 44 22.95 -18.35 -17.59
N PRO A 45 24.28 -18.14 -17.50
CA PRO A 45 24.84 -17.04 -16.73
C PRO A 45 24.72 -15.69 -17.45
N VAL A 46 24.96 -15.70 -18.77
CA VAL A 46 24.74 -14.59 -19.69
C VAL A 46 23.56 -14.97 -20.59
N LEU A 47 22.59 -14.08 -20.72
CA LEU A 47 21.55 -14.06 -21.75
C LEU A 47 21.54 -12.65 -22.35
N ASP A 48 20.99 -12.48 -23.56
CA ASP A 48 20.94 -11.16 -24.19
C ASP A 48 19.90 -10.25 -23.51
N ALA A 49 20.04 -8.93 -23.69
CA ALA A 49 19.30 -7.93 -22.92
C ALA A 49 17.76 -8.07 -23.06
N GLY A 50 17.26 -8.42 -24.26
CA GLY A 50 15.84 -8.64 -24.50
C GLY A 50 15.30 -9.98 -23.98
N GLU A 51 16.15 -10.98 -23.73
CA GLU A 51 15.71 -12.32 -23.32
C GLU A 51 15.13 -12.32 -21.89
N ALA A 52 15.49 -11.34 -21.06
CA ALA A 52 14.84 -11.11 -19.76
C ALA A 52 13.39 -10.63 -19.91
N ASP A 53 13.12 -9.77 -20.89
CA ASP A 53 11.78 -9.28 -21.21
C ASP A 53 10.93 -10.38 -21.89
N GLU A 54 11.51 -11.15 -22.82
CA GLU A 54 10.86 -12.33 -23.41
C GLU A 54 10.43 -13.36 -22.35
N LEU A 55 11.27 -13.64 -21.36
CA LEU A 55 10.93 -14.53 -20.25
C LEU A 55 9.78 -13.97 -19.40
N ILE A 56 9.72 -12.65 -19.17
CA ILE A 56 8.60 -12.02 -18.44
C ILE A 56 7.30 -12.09 -19.26
N LEU A 57 7.35 -11.88 -20.57
CA LEU A 57 6.19 -12.02 -21.45
C LEU A 57 5.68 -13.46 -21.43
N ARG A 58 6.55 -14.43 -21.72
CA ARG A 58 6.22 -15.87 -21.74
C ARG A 58 5.63 -16.38 -20.42
N ALA A 59 6.07 -15.84 -19.29
CA ALA A 59 5.55 -16.21 -17.98
C ALA A 59 4.09 -15.76 -17.71
N ASN A 60 3.54 -14.90 -18.56
CA ASN A 60 2.21 -14.30 -18.42
C ASN A 60 1.31 -14.50 -19.65
N ASP A 61 1.80 -15.20 -20.69
CA ASP A 61 1.06 -15.53 -21.90
C ASP A 61 -0.24 -16.30 -21.62
N VAL A 62 -1.17 -16.22 -22.57
CA VAL A 62 -2.41 -17.00 -22.56
C VAL A 62 -2.05 -18.49 -22.80
N PRO A 63 -2.70 -19.45 -22.09
CA PRO A 63 -2.54 -20.88 -22.38
C PRO A 63 -2.72 -21.18 -23.87
N ASP A 64 -1.92 -22.09 -24.41
CA ASP A 64 -1.78 -22.24 -25.87
C ASP A 64 -2.98 -22.98 -26.50
N CYS A 65 -4.07 -22.25 -26.73
CA CYS A 65 -5.35 -22.74 -27.28
C CYS A 65 -5.28 -23.17 -28.76
N LYS A 66 -4.10 -23.50 -29.29
CA LYS A 66 -3.87 -24.00 -30.66
C LYS A 66 -4.04 -25.52 -30.78
N ALA A 67 -4.70 -26.17 -29.81
CA ALA A 67 -4.99 -27.60 -29.88
C ALA A 67 -6.01 -27.91 -30.98
N SER A 68 -6.00 -29.14 -31.48
CA SER A 68 -6.85 -29.53 -32.63
C SER A 68 -8.32 -29.70 -32.26
N THR A 69 -8.61 -29.83 -30.96
CA THR A 69 -9.96 -30.04 -30.43
C THR A 69 -10.25 -29.13 -29.22
N VAL A 70 -11.55 -28.89 -29.00
CA VAL A 70 -12.05 -28.17 -27.81
C VAL A 70 -11.74 -28.94 -26.52
N GLU A 71 -11.71 -30.28 -26.58
CA GLU A 71 -11.40 -31.11 -25.41
C GLU A 71 -9.93 -31.00 -25.00
N GLU A 72 -8.99 -31.13 -25.93
CA GLU A 72 -7.56 -30.88 -25.66
C GLU A 72 -7.34 -29.46 -25.11
N THR A 73 -8.04 -28.45 -25.66
CA THR A 73 -7.99 -27.07 -25.17
C THR A 73 -8.47 -26.97 -23.72
N LEU A 74 -9.59 -27.61 -23.37
CA LEU A 74 -10.10 -27.65 -22.00
C LEU A 74 -9.17 -28.40 -21.03
N GLN A 75 -8.52 -29.48 -21.48
CA GLN A 75 -7.52 -30.20 -20.70
C GLN A 75 -6.28 -29.34 -20.43
N LEU A 76 -5.80 -28.58 -21.43
CA LEU A 76 -4.68 -27.64 -21.28
C LEU A 76 -5.00 -26.49 -20.32
N VAL A 77 -6.20 -25.92 -20.38
CA VAL A 77 -6.66 -24.88 -19.44
C VAL A 77 -6.69 -25.43 -18.01
N LYS A 78 -7.32 -26.58 -17.77
CA LYS A 78 -7.34 -27.22 -16.44
C LYS A 78 -5.93 -27.56 -15.92
N ALA A 79 -5.03 -28.00 -16.79
CA ALA A 79 -3.64 -28.27 -16.43
C ALA A 79 -2.83 -26.98 -16.14
N HIS A 80 -3.21 -25.84 -16.73
CA HIS A 80 -2.66 -24.54 -16.36
C HIS A 80 -3.21 -24.07 -15.00
N GLU A 81 -4.53 -24.12 -14.79
CA GLU A 81 -5.19 -23.77 -13.52
C GLU A 81 -4.63 -24.58 -12.34
N TYR A 82 -4.51 -25.91 -12.47
CA TYR A 82 -3.95 -26.76 -11.42
C TYR A 82 -2.49 -26.40 -11.09
N ARG A 83 -1.64 -26.13 -12.08
CA ARG A 83 -0.26 -25.67 -11.83
C ARG A 83 -0.24 -24.33 -11.09
N LEU A 84 -1.14 -23.42 -11.45
CA LEU A 84 -1.27 -22.12 -10.80
C LEU A 84 -1.70 -22.26 -9.33
N GLU A 85 -2.64 -23.17 -9.06
CA GLU A 85 -3.08 -23.49 -7.71
C GLU A 85 -1.95 -24.11 -6.88
N GLN A 86 -1.17 -25.04 -7.45
CA GLN A 86 -0.02 -25.65 -6.79
C GLN A 86 1.10 -24.64 -6.50
N PHE A 87 1.35 -23.68 -7.41
CA PHE A 87 2.24 -22.55 -7.17
C PHE A 87 1.74 -21.65 -6.02
N ALA A 88 0.45 -21.34 -6.01
CA ALA A 88 -0.18 -20.54 -4.95
C ALA A 88 -0.11 -21.25 -3.58
N LYS A 89 -0.39 -22.56 -3.56
CA LYS A 89 -0.28 -23.47 -2.40
C LYS A 89 1.14 -23.47 -1.84
N LEU A 90 2.17 -23.61 -2.69
CA LEU A 90 3.58 -23.49 -2.30
C LEU A 90 3.95 -22.12 -1.71
N GLN A 91 3.44 -21.03 -2.29
CA GLN A 91 3.67 -19.67 -1.76
C GLN A 91 2.92 -19.39 -0.44
N GLY A 92 2.02 -20.27 -0.01
CA GLY A 92 1.34 -20.22 1.29
C GLY A 92 2.15 -20.79 2.47
N VAL A 93 3.08 -21.72 2.21
CA VAL A 93 3.85 -22.50 3.20
C VAL A 93 4.56 -21.67 4.30
N PRO A 94 5.05 -20.43 4.08
CA PRO A 94 5.64 -19.62 5.15
C PRO A 94 4.66 -19.22 6.29
N GLY A 95 3.35 -19.46 6.10
CA GLY A 95 2.33 -19.44 7.14
C GLY A 95 2.13 -18.09 7.82
N MET A 96 1.30 -17.22 7.23
CA MET A 96 1.19 -15.83 7.68
C MET A 96 -0.01 -15.58 8.61
N SER A 97 0.26 -15.02 9.78
CA SER A 97 -0.76 -14.62 10.77
C SER A 97 -1.67 -13.52 10.21
N SER A 98 -2.98 -13.74 10.25
CA SER A 98 -3.99 -12.78 9.81
C SER A 98 -4.01 -11.48 10.63
N MET A 99 -3.59 -11.55 11.91
CA MET A 99 -3.71 -10.44 12.87
C MET A 99 -2.43 -9.60 13.03
N SER A 100 -1.28 -10.11 12.56
CA SER A 100 0.04 -9.51 12.81
C SER A 100 0.96 -9.47 11.59
N LEU A 101 0.56 -10.14 10.51
CA LEU A 101 1.33 -10.58 9.35
C LEU A 101 2.62 -11.33 9.64
N ARG A 102 2.95 -11.61 10.90
CA ARG A 102 4.12 -12.40 11.24
C ARG A 102 4.01 -13.75 10.53
N PHE A 103 5.10 -14.18 9.91
CA PHE A 103 5.22 -15.54 9.41
C PHE A 103 5.31 -16.52 10.59
N LEU A 104 5.32 -17.81 10.29
CA LEU A 104 5.80 -18.81 11.25
C LEU A 104 7.21 -18.40 11.76
N PRO A 105 7.57 -18.66 13.03
CA PRO A 105 8.80 -18.13 13.64
C PRO A 105 10.07 -18.41 12.84
N GLU A 106 10.13 -19.56 12.18
CA GLU A 106 11.18 -20.01 11.27
C GLU A 106 11.51 -19.00 10.16
N TYR A 107 10.49 -18.35 9.59
CA TYR A 107 10.65 -17.43 8.44
C TYR A 107 10.65 -15.94 8.84
N GLU A 108 10.05 -15.59 10.00
CA GLU A 108 9.98 -14.19 10.48
C GLU A 108 11.37 -13.61 10.76
N ALA A 109 12.33 -14.42 11.23
CA ALA A 109 13.69 -13.98 11.51
C ALA A 109 14.43 -13.56 10.21
N GLY A 110 14.43 -14.41 9.19
CA GLY A 110 15.04 -14.11 7.88
C GLY A 110 14.33 -12.96 7.14
N TYR A 111 13.01 -12.86 7.29
CA TYR A 111 12.23 -11.73 6.78
C TYR A 111 12.66 -10.39 7.41
N CYS A 112 12.84 -10.37 8.74
CA CYS A 112 13.30 -9.20 9.47
C CYS A 112 14.68 -8.74 8.96
N GLU A 113 15.64 -9.67 8.83
CA GLU A 113 16.98 -9.36 8.32
C GLU A 113 16.94 -8.86 6.85
N HIS A 114 16.13 -9.48 5.99
CA HIS A 114 15.92 -9.04 4.60
C HIS A 114 15.38 -7.60 4.54
N ILE A 115 14.37 -7.27 5.35
CA ILE A 115 13.80 -5.92 5.38
C ILE A 115 14.82 -4.89 5.82
N GLN A 116 15.56 -5.19 6.90
CA GLN A 116 16.51 -4.29 7.53
C GLN A 116 17.68 -3.97 6.61
N LYS A 117 18.30 -4.97 5.98
CA LYS A 117 19.39 -4.79 4.99
C LYS A 117 19.02 -3.81 3.87
N GLY A 118 17.76 -3.80 3.44
CA GLY A 118 17.26 -2.88 2.40
C GLY A 118 16.69 -1.55 2.91
N ALA A 119 16.66 -1.29 4.22
CA ALA A 119 16.14 -0.05 4.79
C ALA A 119 17.14 1.11 4.71
N ASN A 120 18.45 0.82 4.80
CA ASN A 120 19.56 1.75 5.08
C ASN A 120 19.45 3.10 4.36
N ARG A 121 19.32 3.09 3.02
CA ARG A 121 19.28 4.31 2.20
C ARG A 121 18.01 5.15 2.45
N ARG A 122 16.87 4.52 2.74
CA ARG A 122 15.60 5.20 3.03
C ARG A 122 15.58 5.80 4.43
N THR A 123 16.01 5.04 5.44
CA THR A 123 16.12 5.55 6.83
C THR A 123 17.07 6.75 6.88
N ARG A 124 18.22 6.69 6.21
CA ARG A 124 19.14 7.84 6.06
C ARG A 124 18.49 9.06 5.42
N GLY A 125 17.83 8.88 4.27
CA GLY A 125 17.15 9.99 3.57
C GLY A 125 16.01 10.60 4.41
N CYS A 126 15.24 9.77 5.11
CA CYS A 126 14.17 10.21 5.99
C CYS A 126 14.70 10.95 7.23
N PHE A 127 15.79 10.47 7.84
CA PHE A 127 16.41 11.14 8.98
C PHE A 127 17.05 12.48 8.59
N LEU A 128 17.69 12.55 7.41
CA LEU A 128 18.25 13.80 6.87
C LEU A 128 17.15 14.83 6.55
N LEU A 129 16.04 14.40 5.93
CA LEU A 129 14.90 15.25 5.63
C LEU A 129 14.18 15.72 6.91
N GLY A 130 14.01 14.82 7.90
CA GLY A 130 13.47 15.14 9.22
C GLY A 130 14.32 16.14 9.98
N PHE A 131 15.65 15.93 10.02
CA PHE A 131 16.61 16.87 10.58
C PHE A 131 16.53 18.25 9.92
N ALA A 132 16.64 18.32 8.58
CA ALA A 132 16.61 19.60 7.86
C ALA A 132 15.29 20.35 8.08
N GLY A 133 14.15 19.67 7.96
CA GLY A 133 12.83 20.27 8.18
C GLY A 133 12.61 20.75 9.61
N LEU A 134 13.09 20.01 10.62
CA LEU A 134 12.94 20.39 12.03
C LEU A 134 13.94 21.45 12.48
N VAL A 135 15.15 21.48 11.92
CA VAL A 135 16.09 22.60 12.12
C VAL A 135 15.46 23.89 11.57
N LEU A 136 14.97 23.87 10.33
CA LEU A 136 14.28 25.03 9.73
C LEU A 136 13.07 25.48 10.56
N TYR A 137 12.22 24.54 11.00
CA TYR A 137 11.09 24.82 11.88
C TYR A 137 11.52 25.42 13.23
N ILE A 138 12.53 24.86 13.91
CA ILE A 138 12.97 25.35 15.22
C ILE A 138 13.68 26.71 15.11
N THR A 139 14.49 26.94 14.08
CA THR A 139 15.09 28.27 13.84
C THR A 139 14.05 29.32 13.48
N TRP A 140 13.01 28.93 12.73
CA TRP A 140 11.87 29.80 12.43
C TRP A 140 11.10 30.15 13.71
N GLU A 141 10.74 29.17 14.53
CA GLU A 141 9.95 29.43 15.74
C GLU A 141 10.74 30.16 16.83
N ALA A 142 12.07 29.99 16.89
CA ALA A 142 12.95 30.75 17.77
C ALA A 142 13.17 32.21 17.34
N SER A 143 12.85 32.57 16.09
CA SER A 143 12.83 33.98 15.65
C SER A 143 11.52 34.70 15.99
N LEU A 144 10.45 33.94 16.27
CA LEU A 144 9.13 34.47 16.66
C LEU A 144 8.89 34.49 18.17
N VAL A 145 9.45 33.52 18.90
CA VAL A 145 9.21 33.35 20.35
C VAL A 145 10.53 33.12 21.06
N HIS A 146 10.77 33.80 22.18
CA HIS A 146 11.93 33.53 23.03
C HIS A 146 11.78 32.17 23.74
N PHE A 147 12.64 31.21 23.39
CA PHE A 147 12.62 29.89 24.01
C PHE A 147 13.18 29.96 25.43
N THR A 148 12.42 29.49 26.41
CA THR A 148 12.94 29.27 27.77
C THR A 148 14.06 28.22 27.75
N PRO A 149 14.98 28.18 28.72
CA PRO A 149 16.03 27.16 28.78
C PRO A 149 15.49 25.72 28.72
N ARG A 150 14.29 25.49 29.28
CA ARG A 150 13.58 24.20 29.20
C ARG A 150 13.07 23.90 27.79
N ALA A 151 12.48 24.87 27.10
CA ALA A 151 12.06 24.73 25.71
C ALA A 151 13.25 24.48 24.76
N THR A 152 14.36 25.20 24.95
CA THR A 152 15.61 24.98 24.21
C THR A 152 16.19 23.59 24.43
N ALA A 153 16.21 23.11 25.68
CA ALA A 153 16.67 21.75 26.00
C ALA A 153 15.81 20.66 25.33
N VAL A 154 14.48 20.84 25.27
CA VAL A 154 13.57 19.91 24.57
C VAL A 154 13.76 20.00 23.04
N ALA A 155 13.81 21.19 22.48
CA ALA A 155 13.95 21.40 21.04
C ALA A 155 15.28 20.84 20.50
N ILE A 156 16.40 21.14 21.15
CA ILE A 156 17.71 20.62 20.73
C ILE A 156 17.85 19.14 21.12
N GLY A 157 17.55 18.78 22.37
CA GLY A 157 17.84 17.45 22.92
C GLY A 157 16.87 16.33 22.50
N LEU A 158 15.57 16.62 22.34
CA LEU A 158 14.56 15.61 21.99
C LEU A 158 14.03 15.73 20.56
N VAL A 159 14.10 16.90 19.91
CA VAL A 159 13.59 17.08 18.54
C VAL A 159 14.70 17.05 17.48
N ILE A 160 15.82 17.74 17.68
CA ILE A 160 16.93 17.76 16.70
C ILE A 160 17.90 16.58 16.90
N THR A 161 18.41 16.40 18.13
CA THR A 161 19.50 15.46 18.42
C THR A 161 19.20 14.00 18.03
N PRO A 162 17.99 13.44 18.24
CA PRO A 162 17.72 12.05 17.87
C PRO A 162 17.83 11.78 16.37
N PHE A 163 17.52 12.75 15.50
CA PHE A 163 17.76 12.58 14.06
C PHE A 163 19.24 12.61 13.69
N VAL A 164 20.04 13.47 14.32
CA VAL A 164 21.49 13.54 14.09
C VAL A 164 22.16 12.24 14.55
N VAL A 165 21.93 11.85 15.80
CA VAL A 165 22.46 10.61 16.38
C VAL A 165 21.95 9.40 15.58
N GLY A 166 20.64 9.34 15.31
CA GLY A 166 20.02 8.28 14.51
C GLY A 166 20.65 8.15 13.13
N PHE A 167 20.93 9.26 12.44
CA PHE A 167 21.57 9.28 11.13
C PHE A 167 22.98 8.65 11.18
N PHE A 168 23.82 9.09 12.11
CA PHE A 168 25.17 8.50 12.28
C PHE A 168 25.14 7.03 12.69
N LEU A 169 24.22 6.63 13.59
CA LEU A 169 24.03 5.23 13.98
C LEU A 169 23.63 4.33 12.80
N THR A 170 23.01 4.86 11.73
CA THR A 170 22.75 4.06 10.51
C THR A 170 24.02 3.68 9.73
N PHE A 171 25.19 4.24 10.03
CA PHE A 171 26.46 3.87 9.40
C PHE A 171 27.20 2.74 10.15
N VAL A 172 26.82 2.45 11.40
CA VAL A 172 27.41 1.38 12.21
C VAL A 172 26.88 0.01 11.73
N PRO A 173 27.73 -0.89 11.18
CA PRO A 173 27.26 -2.15 10.60
C PRO A 173 26.53 -3.05 11.62
N CYS A 174 26.99 -3.07 12.87
CA CYS A 174 26.39 -3.86 13.95
C CYS A 174 24.94 -3.45 14.28
N LEU A 175 24.58 -2.19 14.04
CA LEU A 175 23.22 -1.69 14.27
C LEU A 175 22.26 -1.95 13.10
N ALA A 176 22.74 -2.45 11.95
CA ALA A 176 21.88 -2.80 10.82
C ALA A 176 20.80 -3.82 11.20
N LYS A 177 21.14 -4.77 12.09
CA LYS A 177 20.20 -5.77 12.65
C LYS A 177 19.12 -5.17 13.58
N HIS A 178 19.19 -3.88 13.85
CA HIS A 178 18.36 -3.15 14.82
C HIS A 178 17.73 -1.87 14.24
N PHE A 179 17.77 -1.66 12.92
CA PHE A 179 17.23 -0.44 12.29
C PHE A 179 15.71 -0.26 12.43
N GLU A 180 14.94 -1.32 12.71
CA GLU A 180 13.55 -1.17 13.16
C GLU A 180 13.49 -0.42 14.50
N ALA A 181 14.18 -0.93 15.53
CA ALA A 181 14.21 -0.33 16.87
C ALA A 181 14.77 1.10 16.82
N LEU A 182 15.88 1.33 16.10
CA LEU A 182 16.46 2.66 15.91
C LEU A 182 15.45 3.66 15.32
N SER A 183 14.68 3.23 14.31
CA SER A 183 13.64 4.08 13.69
C SER A 183 12.54 4.43 14.70
N LEU A 184 12.05 3.43 15.45
CA LEU A 184 11.00 3.63 16.46
C LEU A 184 11.45 4.56 17.59
N THR A 185 12.68 4.38 18.09
CA THR A 185 13.26 5.25 19.14
C THR A 185 13.42 6.68 18.66
N VAL A 186 13.98 6.89 17.45
CA VAL A 186 14.17 8.25 16.89
C VAL A 186 12.82 8.95 16.69
N PHE A 187 11.86 8.32 16.01
CA PHE A 187 10.55 8.93 15.79
C PHE A 187 9.76 9.12 17.09
N GLY A 188 9.87 8.20 18.06
CA GLY A 188 9.22 8.32 19.37
C GLY A 188 9.76 9.48 20.21
N LEU A 189 11.08 9.64 20.29
CA LEU A 189 11.70 10.76 21.02
C LEU A 189 11.32 12.11 20.40
N VAL A 190 11.36 12.20 19.06
CA VAL A 190 10.98 13.42 18.33
C VAL A 190 9.49 13.74 18.52
N ALA A 191 8.62 12.73 18.46
CA ALA A 191 7.19 12.93 18.68
C ALA A 191 6.91 13.46 20.10
N MET A 192 7.50 12.83 21.13
CA MET A 192 7.38 13.30 22.51
C MET A 192 7.97 14.70 22.71
N GLY A 193 9.09 15.01 22.06
CA GLY A 193 9.68 16.34 22.06
C GLY A 193 8.76 17.41 21.45
N LEU A 194 8.13 17.12 20.31
CA LEU A 194 7.15 18.01 19.66
C LEU A 194 5.86 18.18 20.50
N ILE A 195 5.36 17.10 21.10
CA ILE A 195 4.18 17.13 22.00
C ILE A 195 4.47 17.98 23.24
N ALA A 196 5.66 17.86 23.83
CA ALA A 196 6.08 18.63 25.01
C ALA A 196 6.47 20.08 24.70
N LEU A 197 6.96 20.37 23.48
CA LEU A 197 7.37 21.72 23.10
C LEU A 197 6.17 22.67 22.93
N LYS A 198 5.00 22.18 22.50
CA LYS A 198 3.77 22.98 22.38
C LYS A 198 3.39 23.71 23.70
N PRO A 199 3.18 23.02 24.84
CA PRO A 199 2.87 23.70 26.10
C PRO A 199 4.05 24.50 26.66
N LEU A 200 5.31 24.10 26.41
CA LEU A 200 6.50 24.86 26.82
C LEU A 200 6.69 26.19 26.06
N LEU A 201 6.01 26.37 24.93
CA LEU A 201 5.97 27.62 24.15
C LEU A 201 4.61 28.35 24.26
N ALA A 202 3.70 27.87 25.11
CA ALA A 202 2.35 28.41 25.29
C ALA A 202 1.52 28.57 23.99
N LYS A 203 1.66 27.64 23.04
CA LYS A 203 1.03 27.75 21.70
C LYS A 203 -0.30 27.01 21.56
N SER A 204 -1.32 27.75 21.13
CA SER A 204 -2.59 27.22 20.59
C SER A 204 -2.41 26.51 19.24
N GLY A 205 -3.40 25.73 18.82
CA GLY A 205 -3.48 25.17 17.46
C GLY A 205 -2.66 23.87 17.25
N PRO A 206 -2.78 23.22 16.08
CA PRO A 206 -2.19 21.92 15.84
C PRO A 206 -0.67 21.97 15.59
N VAL A 207 0.03 20.93 16.05
CA VAL A 207 1.46 20.72 15.78
C VAL A 207 1.63 20.04 14.41
N ILE A 208 1.62 20.84 13.34
CA ILE A 208 1.81 20.34 11.95
C ILE A 208 3.07 19.46 11.80
N PRO A 209 4.25 19.76 12.40
CA PRO A 209 5.41 18.87 12.34
C PRO A 209 5.15 17.46 12.90
N LEU A 210 4.24 17.30 13.87
CA LEU A 210 3.85 16.00 14.41
C LEU A 210 3.01 15.21 13.40
N LEU A 211 2.12 15.89 12.66
CA LEU A 211 1.38 15.29 11.56
C LEU A 211 2.32 14.80 10.44
N ILE A 212 3.33 15.61 10.10
CA ILE A 212 4.36 15.27 9.12
C ILE A 212 5.21 14.09 9.59
N LEU A 213 5.51 13.99 10.89
CA LEU A 213 6.26 12.88 11.49
C LEU A 213 5.51 11.53 11.43
N LEU A 214 4.17 11.55 11.41
CA LEU A 214 3.36 10.33 11.20
C LEU A 214 3.49 9.78 9.77
N ILE A 215 3.89 10.59 8.79
CA ILE A 215 4.03 10.17 7.38
C ILE A 215 5.08 9.05 7.20
N PRO A 216 6.35 9.20 7.64
CA PRO A 216 7.34 8.15 7.46
C PRO A 216 7.08 6.88 8.29
N ILE A 217 6.47 7.01 9.48
CA ILE A 217 6.15 5.88 10.38
C ILE A 217 5.26 4.83 9.71
N PHE A 218 4.38 5.25 8.79
CA PHE A 218 3.39 4.40 8.12
C PHE A 218 3.65 4.16 6.63
N GLY A 219 4.88 4.38 6.13
CA GLY A 219 5.19 4.08 4.72
C GLY A 219 6.64 4.20 4.25
N VAL A 220 7.47 5.05 4.88
CA VAL A 220 8.87 5.29 4.42
C VAL A 220 9.88 4.50 5.26
N ALA A 221 9.65 4.40 6.56
CA ALA A 221 10.39 3.51 7.43
C ALA A 221 9.92 2.07 7.20
N ARG A 222 10.87 1.14 7.01
CA ARG A 222 10.56 -0.30 6.91
C ARG A 222 10.43 -0.95 8.29
N THR A 223 9.65 -0.34 9.17
CA THR A 223 9.23 -0.92 10.46
C THR A 223 8.12 -1.95 10.19
N ARG A 224 8.01 -3.00 11.01
CA ARG A 224 6.88 -3.94 10.88
C ARG A 224 5.59 -3.27 11.34
N PHE A 225 4.46 -3.71 10.79
CA PHE A 225 3.18 -3.05 11.02
C PHE A 225 2.84 -2.83 12.50
N ILE A 226 2.93 -3.88 13.34
CA ILE A 226 2.59 -3.77 14.77
C ILE A 226 3.42 -2.67 15.43
N SER A 227 4.71 -2.58 15.09
CA SER A 227 5.65 -1.60 15.61
C SER A 227 5.23 -0.16 15.24
N SER A 228 4.86 0.08 13.99
CA SER A 228 4.31 1.38 13.53
C SER A 228 2.99 1.73 14.22
N CYS A 229 2.13 0.74 14.47
CA CYS A 229 0.82 0.95 15.11
C CYS A 229 0.90 1.27 16.58
N ILE A 230 1.73 0.53 17.32
CA ILE A 230 2.03 0.85 18.72
C ILE A 230 2.56 2.28 18.80
N LEU A 231 3.55 2.63 17.96
CA LEU A 231 4.09 3.99 17.94
C LEU A 231 3.03 5.06 17.58
N GLY A 232 2.24 4.85 16.52
CA GLY A 232 1.21 5.80 16.10
C GLY A 232 0.12 6.03 17.15
N TRP A 233 -0.40 4.97 17.76
CA TRP A 233 -1.37 5.09 18.85
C TRP A 233 -0.76 5.64 20.13
N SER A 234 0.48 5.30 20.48
CA SER A 234 1.21 5.95 21.59
C SER A 234 1.37 7.45 21.36
N VAL A 235 1.66 7.90 20.13
CA VAL A 235 1.76 9.33 19.79
C VAL A 235 0.40 10.03 19.91
N PHE A 236 -0.68 9.43 19.41
CA PHE A 236 -2.04 9.96 19.55
C PHE A 236 -2.46 10.07 21.03
N LEU A 237 -2.27 9.01 21.82
CA LEU A 237 -2.64 8.98 23.24
C LEU A 237 -1.77 9.95 24.06
N ALA A 238 -0.46 10.01 23.80
CA ALA A 238 0.43 10.95 24.46
C ALA A 238 0.09 12.40 24.12
N TYR A 239 -0.35 12.71 22.88
CA TYR A 239 -0.84 14.04 22.54
C TYR A 239 -2.04 14.43 23.40
N ILE A 240 -3.09 13.61 23.43
CA ILE A 240 -4.31 13.86 24.21
C ILE A 240 -3.97 14.04 25.70
N ILE A 241 -3.22 13.10 26.29
CA ILE A 241 -2.88 13.13 27.72
C ILE A 241 -2.08 14.40 28.05
N VAL A 242 -0.99 14.68 27.32
CA VAL A 242 -0.11 15.81 27.64
C VAL A 242 -0.82 17.15 27.42
N GLN A 243 -1.62 17.34 26.36
CA GLN A 243 -2.33 18.60 26.16
C GLN A 243 -3.44 18.81 27.20
N LEU A 244 -4.19 17.77 27.59
CA LEU A 244 -5.20 17.88 28.66
C LEU A 244 -4.56 18.17 30.02
N THR A 245 -3.45 17.51 30.36
CA THR A 245 -2.69 17.81 31.59
C THR A 245 -2.09 19.22 31.56
N ALA A 246 -1.57 19.69 30.43
CA ALA A 246 -1.04 21.04 30.30
C ALA A 246 -2.15 22.12 30.41
N ARG A 247 -3.34 21.86 29.85
CA ARG A 247 -4.53 22.69 30.03
C ARG A 247 -4.98 22.74 31.49
N ALA A 248 -4.93 21.62 32.21
CA ALA A 248 -5.36 21.55 33.61
C ALA A 248 -4.39 22.24 34.60
N TYR A 249 -3.07 22.17 34.37
CA TYR A 249 -2.07 22.55 35.38
C TYR A 249 -1.05 23.61 34.96
N VAL A 250 -0.97 23.99 33.68
CA VAL A 250 0.11 24.88 33.17
C VAL A 250 -0.46 26.12 32.48
N HIS A 251 -1.28 25.95 31.44
CA HIS A 251 -1.86 27.05 30.67
C HIS A 251 -3.33 26.76 30.30
N PRO A 252 -4.30 27.10 31.16
CA PRO A 252 -5.74 26.87 30.93
C PRO A 252 -6.35 27.59 29.72
N SER A 253 -5.62 28.53 29.13
CA SER A 253 -6.07 29.40 28.02
C SER A 253 -5.52 29.04 26.63
N MET A 254 -4.63 28.03 26.48
CA MET A 254 -4.03 27.72 25.16
C MET A 254 -5.03 27.23 24.12
N ASP A 255 -5.70 26.10 24.40
CA ASP A 255 -6.67 25.44 23.53
C ASP A 255 -7.85 25.01 24.41
N SER A 256 -9.08 25.01 23.89
CA SER A 256 -10.22 24.43 24.61
C SER A 256 -10.12 22.89 24.65
N THR A 257 -10.89 22.27 25.56
CA THR A 257 -10.99 20.81 25.62
C THR A 257 -11.49 20.22 24.29
N SER A 258 -12.40 20.92 23.61
CA SER A 258 -12.85 20.56 22.25
C SER A 258 -11.75 20.72 21.20
N ASP A 259 -10.94 21.78 21.23
CA ASP A 259 -9.89 21.96 20.23
C ASP A 259 -8.83 20.85 20.33
N ILE A 260 -8.43 20.49 21.56
CA ILE A 260 -7.55 19.35 21.82
C ILE A 260 -8.15 18.04 21.27
N PHE A 261 -9.46 17.86 21.40
CA PHE A 261 -10.19 16.70 20.89
C PHE A 261 -10.25 16.66 19.35
N TYR A 262 -10.68 17.74 18.67
CA TYR A 262 -10.71 17.79 17.20
C TYR A 262 -9.30 17.73 16.58
N GLN A 263 -8.30 18.41 17.15
CA GLN A 263 -6.90 18.27 16.76
C GLN A 263 -6.45 16.81 16.94
N GLY A 264 -6.80 16.19 18.07
CA GLY A 264 -6.62 14.77 18.37
C GLY A 264 -7.16 13.85 17.28
N LEU A 265 -8.45 13.97 16.95
CA LEU A 265 -9.12 13.17 15.92
C LEU A 265 -8.50 13.37 14.53
N ASN A 266 -7.96 14.56 14.22
CA ASN A 266 -7.20 14.78 12.98
C ASN A 266 -5.87 14.01 12.95
N TYR A 267 -5.17 13.83 14.07
CA TYR A 267 -4.06 12.86 14.15
C TYR A 267 -4.58 11.42 14.09
N GLY A 268 -5.74 11.13 14.71
CA GLY A 268 -6.40 9.82 14.69
C GLY A 268 -6.71 9.34 13.27
N MET A 269 -7.33 10.17 12.43
CA MET A 269 -7.52 9.91 10.99
C MET A 269 -6.19 9.64 10.27
N MET A 270 -5.12 10.35 10.62
CA MET A 270 -3.80 10.15 10.02
C MET A 270 -3.10 8.87 10.48
N VAL A 271 -3.34 8.42 11.72
CA VAL A 271 -2.96 7.08 12.21
C VAL A 271 -3.79 6.01 11.51
N LEU A 272 -5.12 6.11 11.46
CA LEU A 272 -5.98 5.15 10.76
C LEU A 272 -5.67 5.06 9.26
N GLY A 273 -5.53 6.18 8.57
CA GLY A 273 -5.16 6.24 7.16
C GLY A 273 -3.75 5.69 6.89
N GLY A 274 -2.81 5.94 7.81
CA GLY A 274 -1.47 5.37 7.80
C GLY A 274 -1.48 3.85 8.04
N MET A 275 -2.28 3.36 8.98
CA MET A 275 -2.54 1.94 9.17
C MET A 275 -3.13 1.35 7.88
N VAL A 276 -4.24 1.87 7.37
CA VAL A 276 -4.91 1.33 6.18
C VAL A 276 -4.05 1.43 4.89
N SER A 277 -2.99 2.25 4.86
CA SER A 277 -1.97 2.22 3.80
C SER A 277 -0.83 1.26 4.05
N HIS A 278 -0.29 1.18 5.27
CA HIS A 278 0.74 0.21 5.67
C HIS A 278 0.18 -1.24 5.71
N TYR A 279 -1.11 -1.38 5.38
CA TYR A 279 -1.99 -2.52 5.65
C TYR A 279 -3.04 -2.73 4.45
N ARG A 280 -4.26 -3.39 4.54
CA ARG A 280 -5.08 -4.26 3.53
C ARG A 280 -4.94 -5.85 3.19
N GLN A 281 -5.02 -6.89 4.09
CA GLN A 281 -4.68 -8.38 4.04
C GLN A 281 -5.78 -9.28 4.71
N VAL A 282 -5.84 -10.56 4.27
CA VAL A 282 -6.43 -11.82 4.82
C VAL A 282 -6.85 -11.91 6.31
N PRO A 283 -8.14 -12.23 6.57
CA PRO A 283 -8.51 -13.28 7.53
C PRO A 283 -9.58 -14.28 6.99
N PRO A 284 -9.52 -15.58 7.39
CA PRO A 284 -10.33 -16.69 6.83
C PRO A 284 -11.84 -16.65 7.17
N GLN A 285 -12.59 -17.63 6.67
CA GLN A 285 -13.98 -17.90 7.06
C GLN A 285 -14.07 -18.80 8.28
N ALA A 286 -14.46 -18.25 9.44
CA ALA A 286 -15.42 -18.84 10.38
C ALA A 286 -15.57 -17.91 11.61
N ARG A 287 -16.78 -17.36 11.81
CA ARG A 287 -17.34 -16.76 13.05
C ARG A 287 -16.41 -15.89 13.95
N THR A 288 -16.83 -14.63 14.13
CA THR A 288 -16.36 -13.63 15.14
C THR A 288 -14.98 -12.96 14.99
N ARG A 289 -15.05 -11.64 14.72
CA ARG A 289 -14.11 -10.53 15.06
C ARG A 289 -12.70 -10.44 14.43
N ASP A 290 -12.28 -9.17 14.34
CA ASP A 290 -10.95 -8.57 14.21
C ASP A 290 -10.11 -8.75 12.91
N VAL A 291 -8.85 -8.29 12.95
CA VAL A 291 -8.18 -7.46 11.92
C VAL A 291 -6.81 -8.05 11.49
N MET A 292 -6.55 -8.56 10.27
CA MET A 292 -6.56 -7.92 8.92
C MET A 292 -5.17 -7.31 8.53
N SER A 293 -4.97 -6.98 7.25
CA SER A 293 -4.20 -5.79 6.73
C SER A 293 -2.74 -5.89 6.05
N MET A 294 -2.47 -5.40 4.80
CA MET A 294 -1.33 -5.39 3.76
C MET A 294 -0.05 -4.48 3.93
N GLN A 295 0.25 -3.41 3.12
CA GLN A 295 1.56 -2.97 2.48
C GLN A 295 2.82 -3.81 2.76
N GLU A 296 3.14 -3.98 4.03
CA GLU A 296 3.94 -5.07 4.59
C GLU A 296 3.65 -6.44 3.90
N LEU A 297 2.40 -6.75 3.51
CA LEU A 297 2.04 -7.93 2.68
C LEU A 297 2.74 -7.98 1.31
N LEU A 298 2.99 -6.86 0.61
CA LEU A 298 3.79 -6.89 -0.63
C LEU A 298 5.25 -7.18 -0.33
N ARG A 299 5.79 -6.64 0.77
CA ARG A 299 7.15 -6.97 1.24
C ARG A 299 7.25 -8.46 1.60
N ARG A 300 6.24 -9.00 2.29
CA ARG A 300 6.11 -10.41 2.70
C ARG A 300 5.91 -11.35 1.51
N ARG A 301 5.04 -11.03 0.55
CA ARG A 301 4.90 -11.79 -0.72
C ARG A 301 6.19 -11.78 -1.54
N ASN A 302 6.89 -10.64 -1.64
CA ASN A 302 8.18 -10.56 -2.32
C ASN A 302 9.27 -11.40 -1.62
N TYR A 303 9.23 -11.51 -0.30
CA TYR A 303 10.13 -12.38 0.46
C TYR A 303 9.76 -13.87 0.33
N ALA A 304 8.46 -14.22 0.38
CA ALA A 304 7.99 -15.59 0.16
C ALA A 304 8.40 -16.10 -1.23
N LEU A 305 8.29 -15.25 -2.26
CA LEU A 305 8.79 -15.54 -3.61
C LEU A 305 10.32 -15.74 -3.67
N GLN A 306 11.10 -15.24 -2.71
CA GLN A 306 12.56 -15.48 -2.65
C GLN A 306 12.93 -16.79 -1.92
N LEU A 307 12.01 -17.44 -1.21
CA LEU A 307 12.27 -18.72 -0.55
C LEU A 307 12.40 -19.86 -1.58
N PRO A 308 13.26 -20.88 -1.33
CA PRO A 308 13.54 -21.95 -2.28
C PRO A 308 12.41 -22.99 -2.40
N PHE A 309 12.26 -23.58 -3.58
CA PHE A 309 11.36 -24.72 -3.82
C PHE A 309 11.93 -26.03 -3.24
N GLY A 310 11.85 -26.17 -1.92
CA GLY A 310 12.32 -27.36 -1.19
C GLY A 310 13.83 -27.41 -0.99
N ALA A 311 14.36 -28.62 -0.76
CA ALA A 311 15.73 -28.85 -0.29
C ALA A 311 16.82 -28.82 -1.39
N SER A 312 16.68 -27.98 -2.40
CA SER A 312 17.70 -27.76 -3.42
C SER A 312 18.54 -26.54 -3.09
N ASN A 313 19.86 -26.65 -3.25
CA ASN A 313 20.76 -25.50 -3.12
C ASN A 313 20.43 -24.45 -4.21
N ASP A 314 20.45 -23.19 -3.79
CA ASP A 314 20.47 -21.95 -4.58
C ASP A 314 19.75 -21.88 -5.93
N TYR A 315 18.41 -21.94 -5.88
CA TYR A 315 17.57 -21.20 -6.84
C TYR A 315 17.57 -19.67 -6.57
N THR A 316 18.21 -19.21 -5.49
CA THR A 316 18.35 -17.78 -5.14
C THR A 316 19.33 -17.04 -6.05
N GLU A 317 20.37 -17.70 -6.55
CA GLU A 317 21.34 -17.09 -7.48
C GLU A 317 20.68 -16.62 -8.78
N ALA A 318 19.67 -17.33 -9.29
CA ALA A 318 18.95 -16.98 -10.51
C ALA A 318 18.32 -15.58 -10.44
N LEU A 319 17.70 -15.26 -9.31
CA LEU A 319 17.05 -13.97 -9.02
C LEU A 319 18.04 -12.85 -8.75
N ASN A 320 19.27 -13.19 -8.34
CA ASN A 320 20.34 -12.23 -8.08
C ASN A 320 21.15 -11.86 -9.34
N LYS A 321 20.81 -12.42 -10.52
CA LYS A 321 21.48 -12.10 -11.79
C LYS A 321 21.22 -10.64 -12.22
N PRO A 322 22.21 -9.93 -12.78
CA PRO A 322 22.08 -8.52 -13.16
C PRO A 322 20.93 -8.27 -14.14
N LYS A 323 20.70 -9.18 -15.10
CA LYS A 323 19.60 -9.13 -16.08
C LYS A 323 18.19 -8.98 -15.51
N PHE A 324 17.98 -9.33 -14.23
CA PHE A 324 16.70 -9.14 -13.53
C PHE A 324 16.73 -7.96 -12.54
N SER A 325 17.77 -7.13 -12.59
CA SER A 325 17.93 -5.95 -11.76
C SER A 325 16.94 -4.86 -12.15
N LYS A 326 16.41 -4.17 -11.14
CA LYS A 326 15.49 -3.04 -11.33
C LYS A 326 16.14 -1.82 -12.00
N HIS A 327 17.46 -1.83 -12.16
CA HIS A 327 18.20 -0.78 -12.86
C HIS A 327 18.28 -1.03 -14.37
N GLU A 328 18.30 -2.29 -14.80
CA GLU A 328 18.28 -2.68 -16.21
C GLU A 328 16.86 -2.69 -16.77
N LEU A 329 15.90 -3.34 -16.11
CA LEU A 329 14.53 -3.50 -16.62
C LEU A 329 13.67 -2.22 -16.60
N LEU A 330 13.95 -1.26 -15.71
CA LEU A 330 13.10 -0.09 -15.47
C LEU A 330 13.77 1.24 -15.84
N HIS A 331 12.94 2.26 -16.12
CA HIS A 331 13.36 3.66 -16.18
C HIS A 331 13.50 4.26 -14.78
N GLY A 332 14.61 4.97 -14.52
CA GLY A 332 14.95 5.43 -13.17
C GLY A 332 13.94 6.40 -12.52
N LEU A 333 13.21 7.20 -13.31
CA LEU A 333 12.24 8.20 -12.82
C LEU A 333 10.79 7.72 -12.93
N SER A 334 10.31 7.36 -14.13
CA SER A 334 8.93 6.89 -14.30
C SER A 334 8.67 5.49 -13.73
N LEU A 335 9.72 4.71 -13.46
CA LEU A 335 9.69 3.30 -13.05
C LEU A 335 9.09 2.34 -14.10
N GLU A 336 8.77 2.83 -15.29
CA GLU A 336 8.19 2.05 -16.37
C GLU A 336 9.18 1.01 -16.90
N PHE A 337 8.69 -0.13 -17.37
CA PHE A 337 9.51 -1.11 -18.07
C PHE A 337 10.04 -0.51 -19.37
N ARG A 338 11.31 -0.78 -19.69
CA ARG A 338 11.91 -0.28 -20.93
C ARG A 338 11.32 -0.96 -22.18
N HIS A 339 10.86 -2.20 -22.03
CA HIS A 339 10.16 -2.93 -23.09
C HIS A 339 8.66 -2.62 -23.07
N ALA A 340 8.15 -2.09 -24.18
CA ALA A 340 6.77 -1.59 -24.29
C ALA A 340 5.72 -2.68 -24.00
N ASP A 341 5.90 -3.89 -24.52
CA ASP A 341 4.96 -4.99 -24.31
C ASP A 341 4.97 -5.52 -22.86
N VAL A 342 6.11 -5.42 -22.16
CA VAL A 342 6.20 -5.76 -20.73
C VAL A 342 5.46 -4.72 -19.90
N GLU A 343 5.56 -3.42 -20.23
CA GLU A 343 4.72 -2.40 -19.61
C GLU A 343 3.23 -2.61 -19.94
N ALA A 344 2.87 -3.01 -21.16
CA ALA A 344 1.48 -3.32 -21.52
C ALA A 344 0.92 -4.53 -20.75
N CYS A 345 1.70 -5.60 -20.60
CA CYS A 345 1.35 -6.78 -19.80
C CYS A 345 1.27 -6.46 -18.29
N PHE A 346 2.15 -5.58 -17.81
CA PHE A 346 2.09 -5.06 -16.43
C PHE A 346 0.89 -4.14 -16.21
N LEU A 347 0.52 -3.31 -17.19
CA LEU A 347 -0.65 -2.44 -17.11
C LEU A 347 -1.95 -3.25 -17.05
N ARG A 348 -2.06 -4.39 -17.75
CA ARG A 348 -3.21 -5.29 -17.59
C ARG A 348 -3.35 -5.82 -16.15
N HIS A 349 -2.23 -6.15 -15.49
CA HIS A 349 -2.24 -6.44 -14.04
C HIS A 349 -2.54 -5.20 -13.16
N TRP A 350 -2.35 -3.97 -13.65
CA TRP A 350 -2.18 -2.80 -12.77
C TRP A 350 -3.43 -2.38 -11.99
N TYR A 351 -4.64 -2.70 -12.47
CA TYR A 351 -5.84 -2.44 -11.68
C TYR A 351 -5.78 -3.06 -10.29
N LEU A 352 -5.10 -4.19 -10.17
CA LEU A 352 -5.24 -5.05 -9.02
C LEU A 352 -3.92 -5.68 -8.53
N ILE A 353 -3.51 -5.18 -7.35
CA ILE A 353 -3.25 -6.11 -6.25
C ILE A 353 -4.56 -6.87 -6.03
N ASP A 354 -4.68 -8.03 -6.65
CA ASP A 354 -5.93 -8.77 -6.83
C ASP A 354 -6.22 -9.73 -5.66
N PRO A 355 -7.48 -10.12 -5.41
CA PRO A 355 -7.82 -11.44 -4.88
C PRO A 355 -6.91 -12.56 -5.34
N PHE A 356 -6.59 -12.56 -6.64
CA PHE A 356 -5.93 -13.63 -7.36
C PHE A 356 -4.53 -13.20 -7.84
N PRO A 357 -3.54 -13.02 -6.93
CA PRO A 357 -2.22 -12.49 -7.30
C PRO A 357 -1.47 -13.35 -8.32
N PHE A 358 -1.88 -14.61 -8.47
CA PHE A 358 -1.30 -15.58 -9.39
C PHE A 358 -2.03 -15.65 -10.73
N GLU A 359 -3.28 -15.19 -10.86
CA GLU A 359 -4.04 -15.26 -12.13
C GLU A 359 -3.32 -14.59 -13.31
N SER A 360 -3.68 -15.03 -14.52
CA SER A 360 -3.20 -14.43 -15.77
C SER A 360 -3.80 -13.04 -15.96
N PRO A 361 -3.04 -12.05 -16.48
CA PRO A 361 -3.57 -10.70 -16.78
C PRO A 361 -4.69 -10.67 -17.83
N HIS A 362 -4.94 -11.80 -18.49
CA HIS A 362 -6.01 -11.99 -19.46
C HIS A 362 -7.33 -12.48 -18.82
N SER A 363 -7.35 -12.73 -17.50
CA SER A 363 -8.56 -13.14 -16.78
C SER A 363 -9.58 -12.00 -16.66
N ALA A 364 -10.81 -12.26 -17.07
CA ALA A 364 -11.94 -11.34 -16.89
C ALA A 364 -12.38 -11.20 -15.43
N ALA A 365 -12.08 -12.18 -14.56
CA ALA A 365 -12.52 -12.20 -13.16
C ALA A 365 -11.91 -11.06 -12.34
N LEU A 366 -10.64 -10.72 -12.63
CA LEU A 366 -9.92 -9.57 -12.07
C LEU A 366 -10.77 -8.29 -12.16
N HIS A 367 -11.22 -7.97 -13.38
CA HIS A 367 -11.89 -6.71 -13.71
C HIS A 367 -13.32 -6.66 -13.13
N GLN A 368 -14.03 -7.78 -13.06
CA GLN A 368 -15.34 -7.86 -12.37
C GLN A 368 -15.22 -7.61 -10.85
N GLY A 369 -14.14 -8.06 -10.21
CA GLY A 369 -13.93 -7.90 -8.77
C GLY A 369 -13.66 -6.47 -8.31
N MET A 370 -13.21 -5.59 -9.23
CA MET A 370 -12.61 -4.29 -8.92
C MET A 370 -13.49 -3.36 -8.06
N PHE A 371 -14.79 -3.27 -8.35
CA PHE A 371 -15.72 -2.39 -7.63
C PHE A 371 -15.79 -2.69 -6.12
N ARG A 372 -15.75 -3.98 -5.74
CA ARG A 372 -15.74 -4.42 -4.31
C ARG A 372 -14.50 -3.93 -3.55
N VAL A 373 -13.42 -3.61 -4.27
CA VAL A 373 -12.16 -3.12 -3.69
C VAL A 373 -12.16 -1.59 -3.56
N ILE A 374 -12.82 -0.87 -4.48
CA ILE A 374 -12.86 0.60 -4.52
C ILE A 374 -14.01 1.20 -3.69
N TRP A 375 -15.15 0.51 -3.58
CA TRP A 375 -16.34 0.99 -2.86
C TRP A 375 -16.05 1.41 -1.41
N PHE A 376 -15.33 0.59 -0.65
CA PHE A 376 -15.00 0.88 0.74
C PHE A 376 -14.04 2.08 0.92
N PRO A 377 -12.94 2.21 0.16
CA PRO A 377 -12.16 3.44 0.09
C PRO A 377 -12.96 4.71 -0.25
N VAL A 378 -13.99 4.61 -1.10
CA VAL A 378 -14.90 5.73 -1.42
C VAL A 378 -15.84 6.04 -0.27
N ALA A 379 -16.47 5.03 0.34
CA ALA A 379 -17.28 5.20 1.55
C ALA A 379 -16.46 5.81 2.71
N THR A 380 -15.19 5.45 2.84
CA THR A 380 -14.25 6.06 3.80
C THR A 380 -14.06 7.55 3.51
N VAL A 381 -13.94 7.98 2.24
CA VAL A 381 -13.86 9.42 1.92
C VAL A 381 -15.14 10.14 2.31
N VAL A 382 -16.32 9.62 1.95
CA VAL A 382 -17.61 10.25 2.28
C VAL A 382 -17.81 10.40 3.80
N ILE A 383 -17.40 9.40 4.58
CA ILE A 383 -17.42 9.47 6.06
C ILE A 383 -16.44 10.54 6.58
N ASN A 384 -15.24 10.63 6.01
CA ASN A 384 -14.26 11.63 6.41
C ASN A 384 -14.66 13.06 6.00
N GLN A 385 -15.30 13.25 4.83
CA GLN A 385 -15.88 14.54 4.47
C GLN A 385 -17.06 14.88 5.38
N THR A 386 -17.87 13.90 5.79
CA THR A 386 -18.95 14.11 6.78
C THR A 386 -18.41 14.56 8.14
N PHE A 387 -17.35 13.91 8.65
CA PHE A 387 -16.60 14.38 9.83
C PHE A 387 -16.14 15.83 9.67
N LEU A 388 -15.51 16.15 8.52
CA LEU A 388 -14.95 17.47 8.26
C LEU A 388 -16.05 18.55 8.07
N VAL A 389 -17.23 18.23 7.56
CA VAL A 389 -18.38 19.16 7.53
C VAL A 389 -18.86 19.49 8.94
N ILE A 390 -18.96 18.50 9.84
CA ILE A 390 -19.37 18.78 11.23
C ILE A 390 -18.30 19.63 11.94
N GLN A 391 -17.01 19.40 11.64
CA GLN A 391 -15.92 20.26 12.12
C GLN A 391 -16.01 21.69 11.54
N ASP A 392 -16.25 21.85 10.24
CA ASP A 392 -16.44 23.15 9.58
C ASP A 392 -17.59 23.94 10.21
N CYS A 393 -18.72 23.28 10.52
CA CYS A 393 -19.85 23.92 11.18
C CYS A 393 -19.54 24.47 12.58
N ARG A 394 -18.51 23.95 13.26
CA ARG A 394 -18.04 24.47 14.56
C ARG A 394 -16.98 25.56 14.38
N LEU A 395 -16.00 25.33 13.51
CA LEU A 395 -14.84 26.22 13.35
C LEU A 395 -15.12 27.46 12.49
N LEU A 396 -16.09 27.39 11.56
CA LEU A 396 -16.43 28.46 10.62
C LEU A 396 -17.77 29.14 10.92
N GLY A 397 -18.33 28.97 12.12
CA GLY A 397 -19.59 29.62 12.54
C GLY A 397 -19.53 31.16 12.53
N THR A 398 -18.33 31.74 12.60
CA THR A 398 -18.05 33.19 12.43
C THR A 398 -17.82 33.61 10.97
N ALA A 399 -17.79 32.66 10.05
CA ALA A 399 -17.43 32.83 8.64
C ALA A 399 -18.39 32.02 7.72
N PRO A 400 -19.71 32.31 7.71
CA PRO A 400 -20.72 31.48 7.05
C PRO A 400 -20.49 31.30 5.55
N VAL A 401 -19.90 32.27 4.85
CA VAL A 401 -19.53 32.14 3.43
C VAL A 401 -18.49 31.03 3.22
N ALA A 402 -17.48 30.93 4.10
CA ALA A 402 -16.48 29.86 4.05
C ALA A 402 -17.08 28.51 4.47
N GLN A 403 -18.02 28.50 5.42
CA GLN A 403 -18.77 27.31 5.85
C GLN A 403 -19.63 26.72 4.71
N HIS A 404 -20.42 27.57 4.02
CA HIS A 404 -21.22 27.17 2.86
C HIS A 404 -20.35 26.70 1.68
N LEU A 405 -19.22 27.39 1.44
CA LEU A 405 -18.24 26.96 0.45
C LEU A 405 -17.63 25.59 0.80
N GLY A 406 -17.28 25.36 2.07
CA GLY A 406 -16.78 24.07 2.55
C GLY A 406 -17.78 22.93 2.30
N LEU A 407 -19.05 23.12 2.70
CA LEU A 407 -20.11 22.15 2.45
C LEU A 407 -20.33 21.87 0.95
N GLY A 408 -20.35 22.93 0.13
CA GLY A 408 -20.48 22.83 -1.33
C GLY A 408 -19.32 22.10 -2.00
N LEU A 409 -18.08 22.39 -1.60
CA LEU A 409 -16.88 21.73 -2.13
C LEU A 409 -16.79 20.26 -1.68
N ARG A 410 -17.16 19.94 -0.43
CA ARG A 410 -17.07 18.57 0.09
C ARG A 410 -18.12 17.64 -0.52
N PHE A 411 -19.41 17.92 -0.29
CA PHE A 411 -20.48 17.05 -0.80
C PHE A 411 -20.76 17.29 -2.28
N GLY A 412 -20.80 18.54 -2.72
CA GLY A 412 -21.17 18.91 -4.09
C GLY A 412 -20.06 18.75 -5.14
N VAL A 413 -18.80 18.52 -4.73
CA VAL A 413 -17.68 18.31 -5.67
C VAL A 413 -16.86 17.07 -5.31
N VAL A 414 -16.29 16.99 -4.10
CA VAL A 414 -15.38 15.89 -3.74
C VAL A 414 -16.09 14.54 -3.70
N ASP A 415 -17.19 14.41 -2.96
CA ASP A 415 -17.86 13.11 -2.83
C ASP A 415 -18.51 12.66 -4.14
N LEU A 416 -19.09 13.57 -4.94
CA LEU A 416 -19.56 13.25 -6.29
C LEU A 416 -18.42 12.79 -7.22
N ALA A 417 -17.22 13.34 -7.08
CA ALA A 417 -16.03 12.90 -7.84
C ALA A 417 -15.57 11.49 -7.43
N TYR A 418 -15.61 11.15 -6.14
CA TYR A 418 -15.28 9.80 -5.66
C TYR A 418 -16.37 8.76 -5.98
N VAL A 419 -17.65 9.12 -5.90
CA VAL A 419 -18.77 8.25 -6.31
C VAL A 419 -18.77 8.01 -7.82
N SER A 420 -18.57 9.05 -8.64
CA SER A 420 -18.43 8.87 -10.09
C SER A 420 -17.20 8.05 -10.48
N ALA A 421 -16.08 8.14 -9.74
CA ALA A 421 -14.95 7.22 -9.92
C ALA A 421 -15.34 5.76 -9.65
N ALA A 422 -16.10 5.48 -8.57
CA ALA A 422 -16.57 4.12 -8.28
C ALA A 422 -17.50 3.58 -9.38
N VAL A 423 -18.40 4.42 -9.90
CA VAL A 423 -19.31 4.05 -11.01
C VAL A 423 -18.53 3.83 -12.32
N PHE A 424 -17.59 4.71 -12.67
CA PHE A 424 -16.76 4.58 -13.86
C PHE A 424 -15.91 3.29 -13.83
N MET A 425 -15.29 3.00 -12.67
CA MET A 425 -14.55 1.76 -12.43
C MET A 425 -15.43 0.50 -12.52
N PHE A 426 -16.68 0.56 -12.02
CA PHE A 426 -17.64 -0.54 -12.18
C PHE A 426 -18.02 -0.75 -13.65
N VAL A 427 -18.31 0.32 -14.39
CA VAL A 427 -18.66 0.25 -15.82
C VAL A 427 -17.51 -0.35 -16.63
N LEU A 428 -16.27 0.11 -16.43
CA LEU A 428 -15.10 -0.49 -17.11
C LEU A 428 -14.85 -1.94 -16.69
N GLY A 429 -15.03 -2.28 -15.40
CA GLY A 429 -14.89 -3.64 -14.89
C GLY A 429 -15.89 -4.63 -15.54
N GLN A 430 -17.14 -4.20 -15.72
CA GLN A 430 -18.14 -4.95 -16.48
C GLN A 430 -17.80 -4.99 -17.98
N GLN A 431 -17.30 -3.89 -18.56
CA GLN A 431 -16.99 -3.82 -19.98
C GLN A 431 -15.82 -4.74 -20.40
N TYR A 432 -14.77 -4.84 -19.60
CA TYR A 432 -13.64 -5.75 -19.89
C TYR A 432 -14.06 -7.23 -19.86
N ALA A 433 -15.09 -7.57 -19.06
CA ALA A 433 -15.50 -8.94 -18.81
C ALA A 433 -16.56 -9.51 -19.75
N VAL A 434 -17.10 -8.70 -20.68
CA VAL A 434 -18.01 -9.16 -21.74
C VAL A 434 -17.21 -9.37 -23.03
N PRO A 435 -16.96 -10.63 -23.46
CA PRO A 435 -16.30 -10.90 -24.72
C PRO A 435 -17.16 -10.44 -25.91
N ASP A 436 -16.46 -10.05 -26.96
CA ASP A 436 -16.91 -9.41 -28.20
C ASP A 436 -18.36 -9.70 -28.64
N SER A 437 -19.23 -8.68 -28.57
CA SER A 437 -20.58 -8.72 -29.15
C SER A 437 -20.92 -7.41 -29.86
N THR A 438 -21.39 -7.52 -31.10
CA THR A 438 -21.51 -6.42 -32.07
C THR A 438 -22.58 -5.37 -31.74
N ALA A 439 -23.47 -5.64 -30.79
CA ALA A 439 -24.51 -4.71 -30.33
C ALA A 439 -23.97 -3.45 -29.61
N ARG A 440 -22.68 -3.44 -29.22
CA ARG A 440 -22.07 -2.44 -28.32
C ARG A 440 -21.97 -0.99 -28.85
N ARG A 441 -22.28 -0.74 -30.12
CA ARG A 441 -21.89 0.51 -30.82
C ARG A 441 -22.83 1.71 -30.65
N SER A 442 -24.06 1.54 -30.19
CA SER A 442 -25.10 2.57 -30.35
C SER A 442 -25.09 3.73 -29.35
N LEU A 443 -24.84 3.47 -28.06
CA LEU A 443 -25.19 4.43 -26.98
C LEU A 443 -23.98 5.08 -26.27
N LEU A 444 -22.77 4.51 -26.41
CA LEU A 444 -21.54 5.02 -25.75
C LEU A 444 -20.37 5.32 -26.71
N ALA A 445 -20.48 4.98 -27.99
CA ALA A 445 -19.46 5.32 -29.00
C ALA A 445 -19.31 6.84 -29.23
N THR A 446 -20.28 7.63 -28.77
CA THR A 446 -20.27 9.10 -28.72
C THR A 446 -19.47 9.69 -27.56
N LEU A 447 -19.09 8.90 -26.54
CA LEU A 447 -18.38 9.36 -25.34
C LEU A 447 -16.98 8.78 -25.18
N VAL A 448 -16.70 7.56 -25.69
CA VAL A 448 -15.36 6.97 -25.70
C VAL A 448 -15.07 6.31 -27.06
N PRO A 449 -14.05 6.78 -27.82
CA PRO A 449 -13.71 6.18 -29.13
C PRO A 449 -13.23 4.73 -29.00
N ALA A 450 -13.87 3.82 -29.74
CA ALA A 450 -13.66 2.37 -29.67
C ALA A 450 -12.36 1.88 -30.35
N SER A 451 -11.22 2.44 -29.92
CA SER A 451 -9.88 1.92 -30.19
C SER A 451 -9.37 1.15 -28.97
N ARG A 452 -8.35 0.29 -29.12
CA ARG A 452 -7.75 -0.48 -28.01
C ARG A 452 -6.84 0.38 -27.10
N VAL A 453 -7.27 1.59 -26.76
CA VAL A 453 -6.58 2.48 -25.81
C VAL A 453 -6.92 2.02 -24.40
N ASP A 454 -5.94 1.36 -23.76
CA ASP A 454 -6.08 0.63 -22.49
C ASP A 454 -7.09 1.23 -21.51
N ASP A 455 -8.15 0.48 -21.17
CA ASP A 455 -9.14 0.86 -20.14
C ASP A 455 -8.46 1.24 -18.81
N VAL A 456 -7.30 0.62 -18.55
CA VAL A 456 -6.39 0.90 -17.44
C VAL A 456 -5.91 2.34 -17.45
N LYS A 457 -5.44 2.85 -18.59
CA LYS A 457 -5.01 4.25 -18.72
C LYS A 457 -6.19 5.20 -18.53
N ALA A 458 -7.37 4.87 -19.10
CA ALA A 458 -8.58 5.68 -18.97
C ALA A 458 -8.97 5.95 -17.50
N ALA A 459 -9.07 4.93 -16.65
CA ALA A 459 -9.42 5.16 -15.25
C ALA A 459 -8.26 5.62 -14.37
N GLN A 460 -7.00 5.43 -14.79
CA GLN A 460 -5.87 6.11 -14.16
C GLN A 460 -5.93 7.62 -14.41
N TYR A 461 -6.26 8.08 -15.62
CA TYR A 461 -6.51 9.49 -15.91
C TYR A 461 -7.75 10.03 -15.17
N PHE A 462 -8.86 9.28 -15.14
CA PHE A 462 -10.04 9.68 -14.36
C PHE A 462 -9.71 9.82 -12.86
N SER A 463 -9.02 8.84 -12.28
CA SER A 463 -8.60 8.88 -10.87
C SER A 463 -7.60 10.00 -10.58
N ALA A 464 -6.72 10.33 -11.54
CA ALA A 464 -5.83 11.49 -11.46
C ALA A 464 -6.64 12.79 -11.42
N GLY A 465 -7.66 12.94 -12.26
CA GLY A 465 -8.57 14.09 -12.27
C GLY A 465 -9.31 14.26 -10.94
N VAL A 466 -9.84 13.17 -10.37
CA VAL A 466 -10.51 13.18 -9.05
C VAL A 466 -9.54 13.57 -7.92
N VAL A 467 -8.28 13.12 -7.98
CA VAL A 467 -7.22 13.54 -7.04
C VAL A 467 -6.89 15.02 -7.17
N VAL A 468 -6.71 15.54 -8.39
CA VAL A 468 -6.48 16.98 -8.63
C VAL A 468 -7.65 17.79 -8.09
N LEU A 469 -8.88 17.37 -8.37
CA LEU A 469 -10.09 18.05 -7.94
C LEU A 469 -10.19 18.09 -6.41
N HIS A 470 -10.00 16.96 -5.72
CA HIS A 470 -10.01 16.90 -4.26
C HIS A 470 -8.93 17.77 -3.61
N ALA A 471 -7.68 17.68 -4.08
CA ALA A 471 -6.60 18.51 -3.55
C ALA A 471 -6.83 20.01 -3.82
N THR A 472 -7.41 20.36 -4.98
CA THR A 472 -7.76 21.74 -5.33
C THR A 472 -8.92 22.26 -4.47
N CYS A 473 -9.97 21.47 -4.22
CA CYS A 473 -11.07 21.83 -3.33
C CYS A 473 -10.57 22.13 -1.90
N MET A 474 -9.67 21.31 -1.35
CA MET A 474 -9.10 21.57 -0.02
C MET A 474 -8.16 22.79 -0.01
N ALA A 475 -7.42 23.05 -1.10
CA ALA A 475 -6.62 24.26 -1.24
C ALA A 475 -7.48 25.53 -1.32
N VAL A 476 -8.55 25.52 -2.12
CA VAL A 476 -9.52 26.63 -2.22
C VAL A 476 -10.14 26.91 -0.85
N LEU A 477 -10.53 25.88 -0.10
CA LEU A 477 -11.08 26.04 1.25
C LEU A 477 -10.04 26.63 2.22
N PHE A 478 -8.77 26.19 2.18
CA PHE A 478 -7.69 26.76 2.98
C PHE A 478 -7.47 28.26 2.70
N PHE A 479 -7.40 28.68 1.42
CA PHE A 479 -7.29 30.11 1.08
C PHE A 479 -8.55 30.90 1.43
N ALA A 480 -9.75 30.32 1.29
CA ALA A 480 -11.01 30.97 1.66
C ALA A 480 -11.13 31.20 3.17
N VAL A 481 -10.65 30.26 4.01
CA VAL A 481 -10.60 30.44 5.47
C VAL A 481 -9.58 31.51 5.86
N GLN A 482 -8.40 31.54 5.24
CA GLN A 482 -7.42 32.62 5.44
C GLN A 482 -7.97 34.01 5.03
N ALA A 483 -8.82 34.08 4.01
CA ALA A 483 -9.50 35.30 3.59
C ALA A 483 -10.72 35.69 4.46
N SER A 484 -11.02 34.93 5.51
CA SER A 484 -12.21 35.09 6.35
C SER A 484 -11.88 35.53 7.79
N PRO A 485 -12.90 35.93 8.58
CA PRO A 485 -12.73 36.17 10.03
C PRO A 485 -12.19 34.96 10.80
N ALA A 486 -12.30 33.74 10.26
CA ALA A 486 -11.79 32.50 10.86
C ALA A 486 -10.31 32.19 10.50
N SER A 487 -9.52 33.18 10.06
CA SER A 487 -8.10 33.00 9.74
C SER A 487 -7.20 32.49 10.89
N SER A 488 -7.71 32.41 12.13
CA SER A 488 -7.05 31.78 13.28
C SER A 488 -7.03 30.25 13.26
N VAL A 489 -7.79 29.61 12.37
CA VAL A 489 -7.78 28.14 12.18
C VAL A 489 -7.16 27.70 10.85
N ASP A 490 -6.40 28.60 10.18
CA ASP A 490 -5.71 28.34 8.90
C ASP A 490 -4.85 27.07 8.92
N ASP A 491 -4.06 26.87 9.99
CA ASP A 491 -3.26 25.66 10.26
C ASP A 491 -4.08 24.36 10.18
N VAL A 492 -5.36 24.37 10.60
CA VAL A 492 -6.24 23.18 10.59
C VAL A 492 -6.69 22.85 9.17
N TYR A 493 -7.01 23.87 8.36
CA TYR A 493 -7.34 23.68 6.94
C TYR A 493 -6.12 23.29 6.11
N PHE A 494 -4.92 23.75 6.50
CA PHE A 494 -3.66 23.27 5.96
C PHE A 494 -3.40 21.78 6.25
N MET A 495 -3.76 21.27 7.44
CA MET A 495 -3.76 19.82 7.70
C MET A 495 -4.73 19.09 6.76
N GLY A 496 -5.92 19.65 6.51
CA GLY A 496 -6.88 19.10 5.53
C GLY A 496 -6.30 18.99 4.12
N PHE A 497 -5.60 20.02 3.65
CA PHE A 497 -4.89 20.01 2.37
C PHE A 497 -3.74 18.98 2.33
N ILE A 498 -2.92 18.89 3.38
CA ILE A 498 -1.90 17.84 3.52
C ILE A 498 -2.53 16.44 3.45
N ASN A 499 -3.66 16.24 4.14
CA ASN A 499 -4.37 14.96 4.14
C ASN A 499 -4.93 14.62 2.74
N ALA A 500 -5.41 15.59 1.96
CA ALA A 500 -5.85 15.37 0.59
C ALA A 500 -4.69 15.02 -0.38
N ILE A 501 -3.52 15.67 -0.25
CA ILE A 501 -2.30 15.26 -0.96
C ILE A 501 -1.95 13.82 -0.58
N LEU A 502 -1.78 13.54 0.71
CA LEU A 502 -1.35 12.23 1.21
C LEU A 502 -2.35 11.11 0.89
N TYR A 503 -3.65 11.43 0.80
CA TYR A 503 -4.66 10.47 0.39
C TYR A 503 -4.30 9.86 -0.97
N SER A 504 -3.94 10.65 -1.98
CA SER A 504 -3.61 10.11 -3.32
C SER A 504 -2.45 9.11 -3.31
N HIS A 505 -1.44 9.32 -2.45
CA HIS A 505 -0.28 8.45 -2.29
C HIS A 505 -0.52 7.25 -1.34
N ARG A 506 -1.71 7.17 -0.72
CA ARG A 506 -2.16 6.10 0.19
C ARG A 506 -3.44 5.37 -0.29
N SER A 507 -4.09 5.89 -1.33
CA SER A 507 -5.50 5.62 -1.65
C SER A 507 -5.79 4.21 -2.15
N GLY A 508 -7.02 3.75 -1.89
CA GLY A 508 -7.61 2.59 -2.58
C GLY A 508 -7.90 2.81 -4.08
N LEU A 509 -7.82 4.04 -4.60
CA LEU A 509 -7.91 4.33 -6.05
C LEU A 509 -6.70 3.82 -6.86
N ARG A 510 -5.60 3.40 -6.21
CA ARG A 510 -4.46 2.71 -6.85
C ARG A 510 -3.85 3.46 -8.05
N LEU A 511 -3.71 4.77 -7.90
CA LEU A 511 -3.05 5.64 -8.88
C LEU A 511 -1.56 5.24 -9.02
N ARG A 512 -1.01 5.17 -10.26
CA ARG A 512 0.44 4.99 -10.53
C ARG A 512 1.24 6.11 -9.88
N HIS A 513 2.46 5.82 -9.41
CA HIS A 513 3.26 6.84 -8.72
C HIS A 513 3.52 8.06 -9.61
N GLN A 514 3.74 7.85 -10.92
CA GLN A 514 3.93 8.92 -11.90
C GLN A 514 2.74 9.88 -11.94
N TYR A 515 1.50 9.38 -11.94
CA TYR A 515 0.30 10.21 -11.93
C TYR A 515 0.05 10.84 -10.56
N ALA A 516 0.24 10.10 -9.46
CA ALA A 516 0.09 10.63 -8.10
C ALA A 516 1.10 11.75 -7.79
N VAL A 517 2.39 11.53 -8.11
CA VAL A 517 3.45 12.53 -7.96
C VAL A 517 3.22 13.71 -8.89
N ALA A 518 2.97 13.51 -10.19
CA ALA A 518 2.74 14.63 -11.11
C ALA A 518 1.56 15.51 -10.68
N THR A 519 0.39 14.92 -10.42
CA THR A 519 -0.81 15.68 -10.02
C THR A 519 -0.62 16.44 -8.72
N THR A 520 -0.13 15.78 -7.65
CA THR A 520 0.09 16.46 -6.36
C THR A 520 1.24 17.46 -6.40
N SER A 521 2.29 17.25 -7.20
CA SER A 521 3.34 18.24 -7.39
C SER A 521 2.87 19.46 -8.19
N ILE A 522 1.98 19.30 -9.18
CA ILE A 522 1.37 20.43 -9.90
C ILE A 522 0.49 21.25 -8.94
N VAL A 523 -0.46 20.61 -8.25
CA VAL A 523 -1.34 21.31 -7.28
C VAL A 523 -0.51 21.91 -6.14
N GLY A 524 0.45 21.16 -5.60
CA GLY A 524 1.33 21.61 -4.53
C GLY A 524 2.24 22.77 -4.93
N ALA A 525 2.74 22.81 -6.18
CA ALA A 525 3.51 23.94 -6.68
C ALA A 525 2.65 25.21 -6.86
N VAL A 526 1.43 25.07 -7.40
CA VAL A 526 0.48 26.19 -7.49
C VAL A 526 0.12 26.73 -6.11
N VAL A 527 -0.18 25.85 -5.15
CA VAL A 527 -0.48 26.24 -3.76
C VAL A 527 0.73 26.85 -3.07
N LEU A 528 1.94 26.33 -3.29
CA LEU A 528 3.18 26.92 -2.75
C LEU A 528 3.39 28.36 -3.26
N VAL A 529 3.21 28.60 -4.56
CA VAL A 529 3.31 29.93 -5.15
C VAL A 529 2.23 30.86 -4.58
N LEU A 530 0.98 30.40 -4.47
CA LEU A 530 -0.10 31.17 -3.85
C LEU A 530 0.17 31.45 -2.37
N CYS A 531 0.75 30.52 -1.61
CA CYS A 531 1.16 30.74 -0.22
C CYS A 531 2.15 31.90 -0.07
N CYS A 532 3.09 32.05 -1.02
CA CYS A 532 4.06 33.14 -1.02
C CYS A 532 3.46 34.51 -1.38
N PHE A 533 2.28 34.57 -2.00
CA PHE A 533 1.59 35.82 -2.36
C PHE A 533 0.42 36.19 -1.44
N VAL A 534 -0.31 35.21 -0.91
CA VAL A 534 -1.54 35.43 -0.12
C VAL A 534 -1.26 35.59 1.38
N PHE A 535 -0.20 34.94 1.90
CA PHE A 535 0.16 35.01 3.31
C PHE A 535 1.32 36.01 3.55
N PRO A 536 1.42 36.62 4.74
CA PRO A 536 2.63 37.33 5.15
C PRO A 536 3.86 36.42 5.00
N VAL A 537 4.96 36.97 4.48
CA VAL A 537 6.16 36.23 4.01
C VAL A 537 6.56 35.07 4.92
N GLY A 538 6.60 35.29 6.24
CA GLY A 538 6.94 34.25 7.21
C GLY A 538 5.99 33.06 7.28
N ARG A 539 4.67 33.30 7.27
CA ARG A 539 3.66 32.22 7.24
C ARG A 539 3.66 31.51 5.89
N GLY A 540 3.76 32.28 4.80
CA GLY A 540 3.86 31.73 3.44
C GLY A 540 5.06 30.80 3.28
N LEU A 541 6.23 31.20 3.79
CA LEU A 541 7.45 30.39 3.77
C LEU A 541 7.38 29.16 4.69
N ARG A 542 6.74 29.27 5.88
CA ARG A 542 6.44 28.11 6.75
C ARG A 542 5.58 27.07 6.02
N TYR A 543 4.47 27.48 5.40
CA TYR A 543 3.61 26.58 4.63
C TYR A 543 4.31 26.02 3.39
N ALA A 544 5.08 26.82 2.65
CA ALA A 544 5.88 26.36 1.51
C ALA A 544 6.89 25.27 1.91
N CYS A 545 7.60 25.43 3.04
CA CYS A 545 8.53 24.44 3.55
C CYS A 545 7.81 23.11 3.91
N TYR A 546 6.65 23.18 4.55
CA TYR A 546 5.84 22.00 4.84
C TYR A 546 5.34 21.30 3.57
N ILE A 547 4.88 22.05 2.55
CA ILE A 547 4.45 21.49 1.26
C ILE A 547 5.61 20.71 0.60
N VAL A 548 6.82 21.28 0.54
CA VAL A 548 7.99 20.60 -0.03
C VAL A 548 8.31 19.30 0.71
N VAL A 549 8.34 19.32 2.05
CA VAL A 549 8.62 18.11 2.85
C VAL A 549 7.53 17.05 2.67
N VAL A 550 6.25 17.44 2.63
CA VAL A 550 5.12 16.52 2.42
C VAL A 550 5.15 15.91 1.01
N LEU A 551 5.41 16.69 -0.04
CA LEU A 551 5.52 16.18 -1.41
C LEU A 551 6.68 15.19 -1.57
N LEU A 552 7.83 15.47 -0.95
CA LEU A 552 8.98 14.55 -0.94
C LEU A 552 8.64 13.23 -0.23
N LEU A 553 8.07 13.29 0.97
CA LEU A 553 7.67 12.09 1.73
C LEU A 553 6.58 11.29 1.02
N ALA A 554 5.58 11.96 0.42
CA ALA A 554 4.51 11.31 -0.32
C ALA A 554 5.03 10.61 -1.58
N SER A 555 5.91 11.28 -2.33
CA SER A 555 6.63 10.70 -3.47
C SER A 555 7.47 9.48 -3.07
N MET A 556 8.16 9.52 -1.91
CA MET A 556 8.87 8.34 -1.39
C MET A 556 7.94 7.14 -1.11
N ILE A 557 6.74 7.37 -0.57
CA ILE A 557 5.74 6.31 -0.32
C ILE A 557 5.26 5.70 -1.64
N SER A 558 4.75 6.52 -2.57
CA SER A 558 4.16 6.01 -3.80
C SER A 558 5.21 5.33 -4.71
N ARG A 559 6.43 5.87 -4.76
CA ARG A 559 7.57 5.26 -5.46
C ARG A 559 8.02 3.95 -4.80
N GLU A 560 7.93 3.81 -3.47
CA GLU A 560 8.16 2.52 -2.80
C GLU A 560 7.10 1.49 -3.20
N GLU A 561 5.82 1.87 -3.22
CA GLU A 561 4.73 0.95 -3.54
C GLU A 561 4.80 0.47 -5.01
N GLU A 562 5.07 1.37 -5.96
CA GLU A 562 5.34 1.02 -7.36
C GLU A 562 6.53 0.05 -7.49
N LEU A 563 7.66 0.32 -6.81
CA LEU A 563 8.83 -0.57 -6.78
C LEU A 563 8.57 -1.94 -6.14
N LEU A 564 7.59 -2.04 -5.23
CA LEU A 564 7.15 -3.30 -4.62
C LEU A 564 6.21 -4.07 -5.55
N ARG A 565 5.27 -3.40 -6.23
CA ARG A 565 4.36 -4.00 -7.22
C ARG A 565 5.11 -4.50 -8.46
N ARG A 566 6.01 -3.69 -9.04
CA ARG A 566 6.88 -4.10 -10.17
C ARG A 566 7.85 -5.21 -9.77
N GLY A 567 8.40 -5.12 -8.55
CA GLY A 567 9.18 -6.20 -7.96
C GLY A 567 8.40 -7.52 -7.87
N PHE A 568 7.15 -7.47 -7.40
CA PHE A 568 6.28 -8.65 -7.32
C PHE A 568 5.98 -9.24 -8.70
N PHE A 569 5.70 -8.41 -9.71
CA PHE A 569 5.45 -8.88 -11.07
C PHE A 569 6.67 -9.60 -11.69
N ILE A 570 7.87 -9.03 -11.56
CA ILE A 570 9.11 -9.66 -12.03
C ILE A 570 9.36 -10.99 -11.29
N LEU A 571 9.27 -10.98 -9.95
CA LEU A 571 9.49 -12.19 -9.13
C LEU A 571 8.43 -13.28 -9.40
N LYS A 572 7.15 -12.92 -9.54
CA LYS A 572 6.06 -13.85 -9.95
C LYS A 572 6.43 -14.52 -11.27
N SER A 573 6.81 -13.74 -12.27
CA SER A 573 7.07 -14.18 -13.64
C SER A 573 8.27 -15.13 -13.72
N ILE A 574 9.37 -14.82 -13.03
CA ILE A 574 10.54 -15.70 -12.98
C ILE A 574 10.20 -16.98 -12.21
N ARG A 575 9.54 -16.87 -11.05
CA ARG A 575 9.24 -18.02 -10.18
C ARG A 575 8.14 -18.93 -10.73
N SER A 576 7.22 -18.47 -11.56
CA SER A 576 6.27 -19.35 -12.26
C SER A 576 6.96 -20.21 -13.32
N LEU A 577 7.96 -19.67 -14.02
CA LEU A 577 8.79 -20.45 -14.96
C LEU A 577 9.75 -21.42 -14.26
N GLU A 578 10.38 -21.02 -13.15
CA GLU A 578 11.16 -21.95 -12.31
C GLU A 578 10.28 -23.08 -11.76
N PHE A 579 9.06 -22.74 -11.30
CA PHE A 579 8.08 -23.72 -10.86
C PHE A 579 7.61 -24.62 -12.01
N GLU A 580 7.49 -24.11 -13.26
CA GLU A 580 7.21 -24.95 -14.42
C GLU A 580 8.34 -25.95 -14.70
N GLU A 581 9.61 -25.53 -14.75
CA GLU A 581 10.76 -26.43 -14.92
C GLU A 581 10.82 -27.48 -13.79
N TRP A 582 10.59 -27.07 -12.54
CA TRP A 582 10.55 -27.96 -11.38
C TRP A 582 9.36 -28.94 -11.41
N PHE A 583 8.16 -28.46 -11.70
CA PHE A 583 6.93 -29.25 -11.70
C PHE A 583 6.94 -30.31 -12.80
N GLN A 584 7.40 -29.95 -14.01
CA GLN A 584 7.60 -30.94 -15.08
C GLN A 584 8.63 -32.01 -14.67
N THR A 585 9.71 -31.62 -13.98
CA THR A 585 10.69 -32.55 -13.44
C THR A 585 10.04 -33.49 -12.40
N VAL A 586 9.23 -32.98 -11.47
CA VAL A 586 8.52 -33.78 -10.45
C VAL A 586 7.47 -34.71 -11.07
N VAL A 587 6.71 -34.26 -12.07
CA VAL A 587 5.72 -35.08 -12.78
C VAL A 587 6.38 -36.19 -13.61
N SER A 588 7.62 -36.00 -14.07
CA SER A 588 8.39 -37.04 -14.76
C SER A 588 8.87 -38.19 -13.87
N ILE A 589 8.79 -38.05 -12.54
CA ILE A 589 9.20 -39.08 -11.58
C ILE A 589 8.20 -40.25 -11.63
N GLN A 590 8.69 -41.44 -11.95
CA GLN A 590 7.88 -42.66 -12.01
C GLN A 590 7.12 -42.91 -10.70
N GLY A 591 5.84 -43.29 -10.80
CA GLY A 591 4.92 -43.37 -9.64
C GLY A 591 5.42 -44.21 -8.47
N TRP A 592 6.10 -45.34 -8.74
CA TRP A 592 6.69 -46.19 -7.69
C TRP A 592 7.82 -45.49 -6.93
N VAL A 593 8.58 -44.59 -7.59
CA VAL A 593 9.60 -43.75 -6.94
C VAL A 593 8.94 -42.68 -6.08
N ARG A 594 7.88 -42.01 -6.58
CA ARG A 594 7.08 -41.06 -5.79
C ARG A 594 6.51 -41.73 -4.53
N GLN A 595 5.93 -42.93 -4.67
CA GLN A 595 5.41 -43.72 -3.54
C GLN A 595 6.52 -44.14 -2.55
N LYS A 596 7.70 -44.55 -3.04
CA LYS A 596 8.86 -44.91 -2.20
C LYS A 596 9.46 -43.69 -1.47
N LEU A 597 9.39 -42.50 -2.07
CA LEU A 597 9.76 -41.23 -1.42
C LEU A 597 8.72 -40.80 -0.37
N LEU A 598 7.42 -40.94 -0.65
CA LEU A 598 6.35 -40.69 0.33
C LEU A 598 6.44 -41.63 1.54
N LEU A 599 6.76 -42.91 1.33
CA LEU A 599 7.01 -43.86 2.42
C LEU A 599 8.27 -43.50 3.24
N LYS A 600 9.29 -42.89 2.63
CA LYS A 600 10.44 -42.35 3.36
C LYS A 600 10.09 -41.08 4.14
N SER A 601 9.31 -40.14 3.58
CA SER A 601 8.92 -38.92 4.29
C SER A 601 7.89 -39.18 5.40
N ALA A 602 7.04 -40.20 5.26
CA ALA A 602 6.18 -40.68 6.34
C ALA A 602 7.00 -41.27 7.50
N ARG A 603 8.02 -42.08 7.22
CA ARG A 603 8.93 -42.60 8.26
C ARG A 603 9.75 -41.50 8.93
N ALA A 604 10.19 -40.49 8.17
CA ALA A 604 10.87 -39.31 8.72
C ALA A 604 9.95 -38.51 9.66
N ARG A 605 8.68 -38.28 9.28
CA ARG A 605 7.64 -37.71 10.16
C ARG A 605 7.50 -38.50 11.46
N CYS A 606 7.39 -39.83 11.39
CA CYS A 606 7.31 -40.67 12.60
C CYS A 606 8.55 -40.59 13.51
N SER A 607 9.71 -40.11 13.01
CA SER A 607 10.93 -39.90 13.80
C SER A 607 11.13 -38.45 14.27
N THR A 608 10.24 -37.52 13.89
CA THR A 608 10.41 -36.09 14.16
C THR A 608 9.08 -35.51 14.61
N SER A 609 8.96 -35.16 15.90
CA SER A 609 7.71 -34.69 16.51
C SER A 609 7.33 -33.26 16.07
N SER A 610 6.91 -33.11 14.82
CA SER A 610 6.27 -31.91 14.27
C SER A 610 4.75 -31.99 14.45
N ILE A 611 4.13 -30.83 14.72
CA ILE A 611 2.69 -30.72 14.90
C ILE A 611 2.02 -30.66 13.53
N GLU A 612 1.07 -31.56 13.26
CA GLU A 612 0.26 -31.50 12.04
C GLU A 612 -0.58 -30.21 12.02
N VAL A 613 -0.20 -29.27 11.16
CA VAL A 613 -1.03 -28.11 10.82
C VAL A 613 -1.94 -28.53 9.67
N PRO A 614 -3.28 -28.47 9.82
CA PRO A 614 -4.19 -28.90 8.76
C PRO A 614 -4.08 -27.97 7.53
N PRO A 615 -4.12 -28.52 6.31
CA PRO A 615 -3.96 -27.75 5.08
C PRO A 615 -5.05 -26.69 4.98
N ARG A 616 -4.65 -25.43 4.76
CA ARG A 616 -5.58 -24.31 4.65
C ARG A 616 -6.01 -24.15 3.17
N PRO A 617 -7.31 -23.95 2.89
CA PRO A 617 -7.78 -23.82 1.51
C PRO A 617 -7.16 -22.59 0.81
N PRO A 618 -7.03 -22.61 -0.53
CA PRO A 618 -6.51 -21.49 -1.30
C PRO A 618 -7.36 -20.23 -1.06
N VAL A 619 -6.67 -19.09 -0.91
CA VAL A 619 -7.22 -17.90 -0.27
C VAL A 619 -7.64 -16.85 -1.31
N ASP A 620 -8.95 -16.64 -1.49
CA ASP A 620 -9.51 -15.46 -2.17
C ASP A 620 -9.09 -14.18 -1.42
N THR A 621 -8.06 -13.48 -1.91
CA THR A 621 -7.56 -12.29 -1.22
C THR A 621 -8.37 -11.02 -1.47
N GLY A 622 -9.51 -11.09 -2.16
CA GLY A 622 -10.36 -9.97 -2.58
C GLY A 622 -11.57 -9.79 -1.68
N LEU A 623 -12.15 -10.92 -1.23
CA LEU A 623 -12.91 -10.98 0.01
C LEU A 623 -12.07 -10.53 1.23
N HIS A 624 -10.76 -10.32 1.06
CA HIS A 624 -9.86 -9.83 2.11
C HIS A 624 -9.41 -8.39 1.90
N LEU A 625 -9.10 -7.97 0.67
CA LEU A 625 -8.87 -6.56 0.32
C LEU A 625 -10.10 -5.70 0.61
N SER A 626 -11.31 -6.20 0.33
CA SER A 626 -12.59 -5.52 0.61
C SER A 626 -12.95 -5.45 2.11
N LYS A 627 -12.51 -6.42 2.93
CA LYS A 627 -12.57 -6.33 4.41
C LYS A 627 -11.70 -5.19 4.96
N ALA A 628 -10.75 -4.65 4.19
CA ALA A 628 -9.50 -4.14 4.76
C ALA A 628 -8.93 -2.75 4.32
N SER A 629 -9.59 -1.75 3.74
CA SER A 629 -11.00 -1.47 3.42
C SER A 629 -11.96 -1.47 4.61
N LYS A 630 -13.06 -2.26 4.60
CA LYS A 630 -14.21 -2.15 5.52
C LYS A 630 -13.95 -1.77 7.00
N TRP A 631 -12.90 -2.28 7.64
CA TRP A 631 -12.56 -1.87 9.03
C TRP A 631 -12.04 -0.42 9.16
N GLY A 632 -11.37 0.12 8.14
CA GLY A 632 -10.96 1.54 8.11
C GLY A 632 -12.18 2.46 8.08
N MET A 633 -13.13 2.14 7.19
CA MET A 633 -14.47 2.76 7.16
C MET A 633 -15.15 2.71 8.54
N TYR A 634 -15.07 1.58 9.26
CA TYR A 634 -15.60 1.48 10.63
C TYR A 634 -14.82 2.30 11.68
N GLY A 635 -13.50 2.46 11.57
CA GLY A 635 -12.74 3.35 12.44
C GLY A 635 -13.17 4.81 12.27
N GLU A 636 -13.39 5.24 11.03
CA GLU A 636 -13.89 6.58 10.72
C GLU A 636 -15.38 6.75 11.11
N CYS A 637 -16.20 5.69 11.05
CA CYS A 637 -17.54 5.70 11.67
C CYS A 637 -17.47 5.99 13.18
N VAL A 638 -16.45 5.51 13.90
CA VAL A 638 -16.26 5.82 15.33
C VAL A 638 -15.86 7.29 15.51
N HIS A 639 -15.00 7.85 14.66
CA HIS A 639 -14.70 9.30 14.69
C HIS A 639 -15.96 10.17 14.44
N VAL A 640 -16.79 9.81 13.44
CA VAL A 640 -18.07 10.51 13.20
C VAL A 640 -19.04 10.35 14.38
N ALA A 641 -19.16 9.15 14.97
CA ALA A 641 -20.03 8.92 16.12
C ALA A 641 -19.57 9.70 17.36
N LEU A 642 -18.26 9.80 17.59
CA LEU A 642 -17.67 10.58 18.68
C LEU A 642 -17.91 12.09 18.50
N VAL A 643 -17.80 12.62 17.29
CA VAL A 643 -18.10 14.02 16.98
C VAL A 643 -19.61 14.32 17.04
N ALA A 644 -20.45 13.40 16.57
CA ALA A 644 -21.90 13.53 16.70
C ALA A 644 -22.33 13.53 18.18
N LEU A 645 -21.69 12.70 19.02
CA LEU A 645 -21.91 12.70 20.47
C LEU A 645 -21.48 14.02 21.12
N ASP A 646 -20.30 14.55 20.80
CA ASP A 646 -19.85 15.86 21.31
C ASP A 646 -20.78 17.00 20.88
N LEU A 647 -21.23 17.02 19.62
CA LEU A 647 -22.20 17.99 19.13
C LEU A 647 -23.55 17.90 19.88
N VAL A 648 -24.06 16.68 20.09
CA VAL A 648 -25.31 16.44 20.83
C VAL A 648 -25.17 16.84 22.30
N LEU A 649 -24.06 16.49 22.96
CA LEU A 649 -23.78 16.91 24.33
C LEU A 649 -23.66 18.44 24.44
N HIS A 650 -23.05 19.10 23.44
CA HIS A 650 -22.94 20.56 23.40
C HIS A 650 -24.32 21.23 23.22
N LEU A 651 -25.18 20.70 22.34
CA LEU A 651 -26.55 21.19 22.15
C LEU A 651 -27.40 21.03 23.41
N PHE A 652 -27.33 19.89 24.10
CA PHE A 652 -28.01 19.70 25.39
C PHE A 652 -27.42 20.58 26.51
N SER A 653 -26.10 20.76 26.58
CA SER A 653 -25.47 21.66 27.57
C SER A 653 -25.83 23.14 27.30
N GLY A 654 -26.08 23.49 26.03
CA GLY A 654 -26.50 24.82 25.61
C GLY A 654 -27.93 25.20 26.03
N SER A 655 -28.73 24.27 26.56
CA SER A 655 -30.07 24.58 27.08
C SER A 655 -30.09 24.98 28.56
N SER A 656 -28.93 25.18 29.21
CA SER A 656 -28.84 25.41 30.66
C SER A 656 -27.97 26.58 31.11
N SER A 657 -28.01 27.72 30.41
CA SER A 657 -27.84 29.05 31.04
C SER A 657 -28.34 30.16 30.09
N PRO A 658 -29.07 31.18 30.60
CA PRO A 658 -29.44 32.39 29.84
C PRO A 658 -28.29 33.40 29.72
#